data_AF-A0A229NW37-F1
#
_entry.id   AF-A0A229NW37-F1
#
_cell.length_a   1.000
_cell.length_b   1.000
_cell.length_c   1.000
_cell.angle_alpha   90.00
_cell.angle_beta   90.00
_cell.angle_gamma   90.00
#
_symmetry.space_group_name_H-M   'P 1'
#
loop_
_entity.id
_entity.type
_entity.pdbx_description
1 polymer ?
#
loop_
_entity_poly.entity_id
_entity_poly.type
_entity_poly.pdbx_seq_one_letter_code
_entity_poly.pdbx_strand_id
1 'polypeptide(L)'
;MRQNWLKTGIATITAAGLLLGGGFAGLPADQVSAAKSSTLSGQAVALPGGGSLSIRNASFLMQDKGKVLAYTVMITNNSSKSMDLMDYWIRVKSKSGKTFKATVIEGDKEKTSVPANTSQYITYYSVVDSATGLTDLSFDVIKWDFSSASYEKRLGTISYPSKGSVSVAAFQPGVMLFGSGKLKGAVKQAYISKDKDNGYVTINYLLENVGQQVIDLSKMSFNIQTDGLSVYNVSVPGLEGATIQPRERKIITLRSTIPAVITGKPLSLVASLNDEASKVKLPAGVFKLPTLKIQPPSSAGQPKTIYMDGQPITTKAGQAFLNQGSDGQSIAIDFSLTNNGSAAAAAGFDFFLVTAAGKSYSLTYTKEENASLLPGIAKTLNLTGNIPGDANVSGAQLVVKSQATEKEKSYVIASYAIQTASLEGGLGSAFSYQDYSIQLKGVTRMPGVNQDTLVASLSITNTSGVTKQVPALGGYFMVNGVKVGVEQKAIGLDKMITLAPGATYEAVVAAEIPYSTSISQIAFVATEPAADKPGKTLYQFTGQQLSEIPTIGNAAEYEISGVGQKATMKMNRNAVYQGVGTQTFYAEFEGINKEARAAVLAQLGGYLIDKNGLVVPVQFAELKDRISSGGKALTSAWAQLPRAFDSTDFKLVIGQAIGGSPATPPANPGNGGKEEGNGEGGTVPGGNTGSPAVLAKPAAYALGASTSEKTSQELKELKVGGFMLSLTKTSAFFDVKDMYAASGLKLETEYSLKRDEQYEAIAGTHKIKIEFVNQDTNQLTYSKTFDIASAVQGSQDEVLKVGDSIPLKMLYNDPEIQSKTRTNGKFKLNVYDVFQNSSILIASKEMNWFLINN
;
A
#
# COMPACT_ATOMS: atom_id res chain seq x y z
N MET A 1 63.41 15.88 -12.65
CA MET A 1 63.57 16.79 -13.80
C MET A 1 62.42 17.79 -13.80
N ARG A 2 62.75 19.08 -13.86
CA ARG A 2 61.99 20.26 -14.36
C ARG A 2 60.50 20.43 -14.00
N GLN A 3 60.21 21.52 -13.27
CA GLN A 3 59.29 22.66 -13.59
C GLN A 3 57.94 22.34 -14.28
N ASN A 4 56.77 22.94 -14.00
CA ASN A 4 56.36 24.15 -13.27
C ASN A 4 54.81 24.27 -13.42
N TRP A 5 54.08 24.72 -12.39
CA TRP A 5 53.06 25.80 -12.41
C TRP A 5 52.01 25.70 -11.30
N LEU A 6 52.01 26.76 -10.48
CA LEU A 6 51.00 27.13 -9.49
C LEU A 6 49.69 27.55 -10.16
N LYS A 7 48.56 27.18 -9.55
CA LYS A 7 47.40 28.06 -9.34
C LYS A 7 46.69 27.70 -8.03
N THR A 8 46.88 28.52 -7.01
CA THR A 8 46.04 28.59 -5.80
C THR A 8 45.15 29.83 -5.90
N GLY A 9 43.84 29.63 -5.81
CA GLY A 9 42.85 30.70 -5.65
C GLY A 9 42.23 30.59 -4.26
N ILE A 10 42.62 31.48 -3.36
CA ILE A 10 42.04 31.64 -2.03
C ILE A 10 40.94 32.70 -2.11
N ALA A 11 39.78 32.36 -1.55
CA ALA A 11 38.64 33.22 -1.36
C ALA A 11 38.95 34.31 -0.32
N THR A 12 38.64 35.57 -0.66
CA THR A 12 38.56 36.66 0.30
C THR A 12 37.18 37.29 0.27
N ILE A 13 36.52 37.22 1.42
CA ILE A 13 35.33 37.97 1.78
C ILE A 13 35.76 39.44 1.92
N THR A 14 35.07 40.36 1.25
CA THR A 14 35.27 41.79 1.49
C THR A 14 33.92 42.45 1.77
N ALA A 15 33.76 42.82 3.04
CA ALA A 15 32.78 43.78 3.51
C ALA A 15 33.20 45.18 3.02
N ALA A 16 32.23 45.98 2.58
CA ALA A 16 32.45 47.41 2.33
C ALA A 16 31.22 48.19 2.78
N GLY A 17 31.37 48.91 3.88
CA GLY A 17 30.70 50.18 4.09
C GLY A 17 31.72 51.29 3.88
N LEU A 18 31.36 52.33 3.14
CA LEU A 18 31.83 53.70 3.39
C LEU A 18 31.03 54.71 2.57
N LEU A 19 30.56 55.70 3.31
CA LEU A 19 29.97 56.96 2.88
C LEU A 19 31.07 57.95 2.44
N LEU A 20 30.62 58.92 1.63
CA LEU A 20 31.20 60.25 1.32
C LEU A 20 32.19 60.38 0.15
N GLY A 21 31.79 61.26 -0.78
CA GLY A 21 32.64 62.31 -1.34
C GLY A 21 33.27 62.04 -2.70
N GLY A 22 32.65 62.56 -3.77
CA GLY A 22 33.26 62.63 -5.09
C GLY A 22 32.39 63.37 -6.08
N GLY A 23 32.82 64.57 -6.47
CA GLY A 23 32.09 65.48 -7.35
C GLY A 23 31.89 64.92 -8.76
N PHE A 24 30.71 65.17 -9.31
CA PHE A 24 30.39 64.92 -10.70
C PHE A 24 30.49 66.21 -11.50
N ALA A 25 31.23 66.13 -12.61
CA ALA A 25 31.37 67.15 -13.62
C ALA A 25 30.02 67.46 -14.28
N GLY A 26 29.80 68.74 -14.58
CA GLY A 26 28.57 69.25 -15.18
C GLY A 26 28.41 68.83 -16.64
N LEU A 27 27.23 68.32 -16.94
CA LEU A 27 26.59 68.39 -18.25
C LEU A 27 25.27 69.15 -18.06
N PRO A 28 24.89 70.07 -18.96
CA PRO A 28 23.67 70.85 -18.81
C PRO A 28 22.46 69.93 -18.98
N ALA A 29 21.76 69.66 -17.88
CA ALA A 29 20.42 69.11 -17.94
C ALA A 29 19.48 70.24 -18.38
N ASP A 30 18.87 70.07 -19.55
CA ASP A 30 17.71 70.84 -19.97
C ASP A 30 16.71 70.89 -18.83
N GLN A 31 16.41 72.11 -18.38
CA GLN A 31 15.36 72.41 -17.42
C GLN A 31 14.00 72.18 -18.09
N VAL A 32 13.63 70.92 -18.29
CA VAL A 32 12.23 70.56 -18.44
C VAL A 32 11.66 70.57 -17.03
N SER A 33 11.03 71.70 -16.69
CA SER A 33 10.23 71.87 -15.49
C SER A 33 9.28 70.66 -15.38
N ALA A 34 9.57 69.77 -14.44
CA ALA A 34 8.68 68.67 -14.11
C ALA A 34 7.41 69.29 -13.54
N ALA A 35 6.37 69.37 -14.37
CA ALA A 35 5.04 69.79 -13.95
C ALA A 35 4.66 68.98 -12.71
N LYS A 36 4.52 69.65 -11.55
CA LYS A 36 4.04 69.05 -10.30
C LYS A 36 2.72 68.33 -10.58
N SER A 37 2.76 67.00 -10.64
CA SER A 37 1.56 66.18 -10.72
C SER A 37 0.75 66.40 -9.44
N SER A 38 -0.39 67.06 -9.55
CA SER A 38 -1.28 67.30 -8.41
C SER A 38 -1.88 65.96 -7.95
N THR A 39 -1.53 65.52 -6.75
CA THR A 39 -2.16 64.35 -6.12
C THR A 39 -3.49 64.77 -5.50
N LEU A 40 -4.45 63.84 -5.38
CA LEU A 40 -5.76 64.12 -4.78
C LEU A 40 -5.62 64.70 -3.36
N SER A 41 -4.71 64.12 -2.57
CA SER A 41 -4.39 64.59 -1.21
C SER A 41 -3.60 65.89 -1.16
N GLY A 42 -3.03 66.34 -2.29
CA GLY A 42 -2.30 67.60 -2.41
C GLY A 42 -3.20 68.81 -2.67
N GLN A 43 -4.49 68.58 -2.93
CA GLN A 43 -5.51 69.63 -3.03
C GLN A 43 -6.19 69.82 -1.68
N ALA A 44 -6.33 71.07 -1.24
CA ALA A 44 -7.04 71.42 -0.01
C ALA A 44 -7.92 72.66 -0.21
N VAL A 45 -9.07 72.68 0.46
CA VAL A 45 -9.97 73.83 0.54
C VAL A 45 -9.82 74.45 1.92
N ALA A 46 -9.59 75.75 1.98
CA ALA A 46 -9.54 76.47 3.25
C ALA A 46 -10.94 76.55 3.88
N LEU A 47 -11.01 76.26 5.18
CA LEU A 47 -12.21 76.44 5.99
C LEU A 47 -12.09 77.74 6.81
N PRO A 48 -13.19 78.46 7.06
CA PRO A 48 -13.19 79.60 7.96
C PRO A 48 -12.59 79.25 9.34
N GLY A 49 -11.86 80.19 9.95
CA GLY A 49 -11.29 80.00 11.28
C GLY A 49 -9.98 79.21 11.33
N GLY A 50 -9.23 79.12 10.21
CA GLY A 50 -7.89 78.50 10.20
C GLY A 50 -7.88 76.98 9.97
N GLY A 51 -8.98 76.42 9.47
CA GLY A 51 -9.07 75.01 9.10
C GLY A 51 -8.74 74.77 7.62
N SER A 52 -8.48 73.51 7.28
CA SER A 52 -8.37 73.06 5.88
C SER A 52 -8.97 71.67 5.70
N LEU A 53 -9.50 71.40 4.51
CA LEU A 53 -10.12 70.14 4.14
C LEU A 53 -9.46 69.57 2.89
N SER A 54 -9.07 68.30 2.92
CA SER A 54 -8.53 67.57 1.76
C SER A 54 -9.21 66.21 1.59
N ILE A 55 -9.23 65.69 0.35
CA ILE A 55 -9.77 64.35 0.03
C ILE A 55 -8.63 63.33 -0.09
N ARG A 56 -8.85 62.14 0.43
CA ARG A 56 -7.89 61.01 0.42
C ARG A 56 -8.61 59.71 0.04
N ASN A 57 -7.85 58.75 -0.49
CA ASN A 57 -8.26 57.36 -0.69
C ASN A 57 -9.58 57.15 -1.46
N ALA A 58 -9.88 58.01 -2.45
CA ALA A 58 -11.08 57.87 -3.26
C ALA A 58 -10.98 56.65 -4.20
N SER A 59 -11.86 55.66 -4.01
CA SER A 59 -11.83 54.41 -4.78
C SER A 59 -13.24 53.84 -4.99
N PHE A 60 -13.37 53.00 -6.03
CA PHE A 60 -14.64 52.35 -6.37
C PHE A 60 -14.63 50.87 -6.01
N LEU A 61 -15.80 50.37 -5.61
CA LEU A 61 -16.09 48.93 -5.57
C LEU A 61 -17.50 48.69 -6.11
N MET A 62 -17.63 47.79 -7.08
CA MET A 62 -18.95 47.37 -7.58
C MET A 62 -19.60 46.43 -6.57
N GLN A 63 -20.85 46.70 -6.20
CA GLN A 63 -21.62 45.96 -5.21
C GLN A 63 -23.07 45.83 -5.66
N ASP A 64 -23.89 45.08 -4.92
CA ASP A 64 -25.31 44.87 -5.24
C ASP A 64 -26.10 46.18 -5.34
N LYS A 65 -25.73 47.19 -4.54
CA LYS A 65 -26.34 48.54 -4.57
C LYS A 65 -25.85 49.41 -5.74
N GLY A 66 -24.94 48.91 -6.58
CA GLY A 66 -24.30 49.63 -7.68
C GLY A 66 -22.83 49.94 -7.42
N LYS A 67 -22.27 50.90 -8.18
CA LYS A 67 -20.86 51.29 -8.05
C LYS A 67 -20.70 52.23 -6.86
N VAL A 68 -20.11 51.74 -5.78
CA VAL A 68 -19.89 52.51 -4.55
C VAL A 68 -18.55 53.22 -4.63
N LEU A 69 -18.56 54.54 -4.53
CA LEU A 69 -17.42 55.39 -4.23
C LEU A 69 -17.24 55.44 -2.71
N ALA A 70 -16.05 55.15 -2.20
CA ALA A 70 -15.66 55.54 -0.85
C ALA A 70 -14.48 56.52 -0.92
N TYR A 71 -14.48 57.52 -0.05
CA TYR A 71 -13.41 58.50 0.07
C TYR A 71 -13.33 59.02 1.50
N THR A 72 -12.12 59.39 1.93
CA THR A 72 -11.89 59.93 3.28
C THR A 72 -11.57 61.42 3.19
N VAL A 73 -12.19 62.18 4.06
CA VAL A 73 -11.99 63.62 4.20
C VAL A 73 -11.07 63.82 5.39
N MET A 74 -9.93 64.46 5.17
CA MET A 74 -9.06 64.90 6.25
C MET A 74 -9.31 66.38 6.51
N ILE A 75 -9.74 66.71 7.71
CA ILE A 75 -9.98 68.07 8.17
C ILE A 75 -8.92 68.39 9.21
N THR A 76 -8.16 69.45 8.98
CA THR A 76 -7.10 69.92 9.88
C THR A 76 -7.51 71.25 10.48
N ASN A 77 -7.49 71.35 11.81
CA ASN A 77 -7.77 72.58 12.53
C ASN A 77 -6.45 73.15 13.08
N ASN A 78 -5.94 74.22 12.47
CA ASN A 78 -4.71 74.88 12.91
C ASN A 78 -4.98 76.06 13.88
N SER A 79 -6.21 76.18 14.37
CA SER A 79 -6.59 77.23 15.33
C SER A 79 -6.41 76.76 16.78
N SER A 80 -6.50 77.71 17.70
CA SER A 80 -6.46 77.47 19.15
C SER A 80 -7.80 77.04 19.76
N LYS A 81 -8.88 76.93 18.96
CA LYS A 81 -10.23 76.55 19.43
C LYS A 81 -10.72 75.30 18.70
N SER A 82 -11.68 74.57 19.28
CA SER A 82 -12.32 73.46 18.57
C SER A 82 -13.16 73.99 17.40
N MET A 83 -13.15 73.27 16.29
CA MET A 83 -13.88 73.61 15.07
C MET A 83 -15.10 72.70 14.94
N ASP A 84 -16.29 73.28 14.88
CA ASP A 84 -17.54 72.56 14.62
C ASP A 84 -17.60 72.11 13.15
N LEU A 85 -18.03 70.88 12.91
CA LEU A 85 -18.21 70.28 11.60
C LEU A 85 -19.66 70.22 11.13
N MET A 86 -20.64 70.49 12.00
CA MET A 86 -22.08 70.44 11.67
C MET A 86 -22.46 71.42 10.55
N ASP A 87 -21.70 72.50 10.40
CA ASP A 87 -21.91 73.51 9.38
C ASP A 87 -21.48 73.09 7.96
N TYR A 88 -20.74 71.98 7.83
CA TYR A 88 -20.02 71.64 6.60
C TYR A 88 -20.44 70.27 6.05
N TRP A 89 -20.53 70.16 4.72
CA TRP A 89 -20.72 68.88 4.05
C TRP A 89 -20.06 68.88 2.68
N ILE A 90 -20.03 67.69 2.07
CA ILE A 90 -19.43 67.48 0.77
C ILE A 90 -20.48 67.02 -0.21
N ARG A 91 -20.48 67.62 -1.39
CA ARG A 91 -21.30 67.23 -2.52
C ARG A 91 -20.41 66.65 -3.62
N VAL A 92 -20.65 65.40 -3.97
CA VAL A 92 -19.93 64.71 -5.05
C VAL A 92 -20.64 65.01 -6.38
N LYS A 93 -19.91 65.45 -7.39
CA LYS A 93 -20.42 65.73 -8.74
C LYS A 93 -19.63 65.01 -9.82
N SER A 94 -20.28 64.63 -10.91
CA SER A 94 -19.60 64.25 -12.15
C SER A 94 -19.23 65.49 -12.98
N LYS A 95 -18.34 65.34 -13.96
CA LYS A 95 -18.08 66.36 -15.01
C LYS A 95 -19.33 66.78 -15.78
N SER A 96 -20.31 65.88 -15.92
CA SER A 96 -21.61 66.19 -16.53
C SER A 96 -22.56 66.99 -15.61
N GLY A 97 -22.12 67.33 -14.39
CA GLY A 97 -22.90 68.13 -13.44
C GLY A 97 -23.86 67.32 -12.56
N LYS A 98 -23.94 66.00 -12.76
CA LYS A 98 -24.81 65.13 -11.95
C LYS A 98 -24.28 65.04 -10.52
N THR A 99 -25.17 65.18 -9.55
CA THR A 99 -24.82 65.12 -8.12
C THR A 99 -25.11 63.74 -7.54
N PHE A 100 -24.23 63.26 -6.67
CA PHE A 100 -24.39 61.99 -5.95
C PHE A 100 -24.49 62.24 -4.45
N LYS A 101 -25.37 61.49 -3.78
CA LYS A 101 -25.57 61.61 -2.33
C LYS A 101 -24.36 61.06 -1.58
N ALA A 102 -23.66 61.93 -0.87
CA ALA A 102 -22.61 61.56 0.08
C ALA A 102 -23.21 61.18 1.43
N THR A 103 -22.78 60.06 1.99
CA THR A 103 -23.25 59.54 3.28
C THR A 103 -22.04 59.26 4.17
N VAL A 104 -22.04 59.78 5.39
CA VAL A 104 -21.01 59.48 6.40
C VAL A 104 -21.20 58.06 6.91
N ILE A 105 -20.10 57.34 7.11
CA ILE A 105 -20.14 55.97 7.67
C ILE A 105 -20.54 56.00 9.15
N GLU A 106 -21.13 54.91 9.66
CA GLU A 106 -21.67 54.90 11.03
C GLU A 106 -20.62 55.28 12.08
N GLY A 107 -19.42 54.69 12.00
CA GLY A 107 -18.33 54.92 12.95
C GLY A 107 -17.75 56.34 12.97
N ASP A 108 -18.14 57.19 12.01
CA ASP A 108 -17.68 58.57 11.91
C ASP A 108 -18.80 59.60 12.15
N LYS A 109 -20.06 59.19 12.36
CA LYS A 109 -21.20 60.12 12.53
C LYS A 109 -21.09 61.02 13.77
N GLU A 110 -20.49 60.51 14.84
CA GLU A 110 -20.30 61.26 16.10
C GLU A 110 -19.13 62.24 16.03
N LYS A 111 -18.37 62.25 14.92
CA LYS A 111 -17.25 63.19 14.72
C LYS A 111 -17.78 64.56 14.28
N THR A 112 -18.36 65.28 15.23
CA THR A 112 -18.99 66.59 15.00
C THR A 112 -18.05 67.78 15.23
N SER A 113 -16.84 67.57 15.77
CA SER A 113 -15.86 68.66 15.95
C SER A 113 -14.41 68.19 15.85
N VAL A 114 -13.53 69.09 15.39
CA VAL A 114 -12.07 68.89 15.32
C VAL A 114 -11.37 69.72 16.40
N PRO A 115 -10.71 69.08 17.39
CA PRO A 115 -9.96 69.79 18.42
C PRO A 115 -8.86 70.71 17.86
N ALA A 116 -8.50 71.73 18.65
CA ALA A 116 -7.43 72.67 18.32
C ALA A 116 -6.11 71.96 17.99
N ASN A 117 -5.44 72.40 16.92
CA ASN A 117 -4.15 71.86 16.44
C ASN A 117 -4.16 70.35 16.11
N THR A 118 -5.31 69.78 15.76
CA THR A 118 -5.44 68.36 15.40
C THR A 118 -6.00 68.16 14.00
N SER A 119 -6.00 66.91 13.54
CA SER A 119 -6.68 66.52 12.30
C SER A 119 -7.62 65.37 12.56
N GLN A 120 -8.77 65.38 11.89
CA GLN A 120 -9.77 64.33 11.95
C GLN A 120 -10.05 63.75 10.57
N TYR A 121 -10.35 62.46 10.53
CA TYR A 121 -10.67 61.72 9.32
C TYR A 121 -12.13 61.29 9.38
N ILE A 122 -12.89 61.64 8.33
CA ILE A 122 -14.30 61.26 8.17
C ILE A 122 -14.46 60.58 6.82
N THR A 123 -14.94 59.35 6.83
CA THR A 123 -15.15 58.55 5.62
C THR A 123 -16.57 58.70 5.12
N TYR A 124 -16.70 58.94 3.83
CA TYR A 124 -17.95 59.08 3.12
C TYR A 124 -18.06 58.00 2.05
N TYR A 125 -19.30 57.63 1.73
CA TYR A 125 -19.61 56.83 0.56
C TYR A 125 -20.74 57.42 -0.28
N SER A 126 -20.75 57.07 -1.56
CA SER A 126 -21.79 57.45 -2.52
C SER A 126 -22.00 56.33 -3.53
N VAL A 127 -23.25 56.07 -3.90
CA VAL A 127 -23.55 55.22 -5.06
C VAL A 127 -23.54 56.10 -6.31
N VAL A 128 -22.69 55.77 -7.27
CA VAL A 128 -22.52 56.51 -8.53
C VAL A 128 -22.95 55.67 -9.73
N ASP A 129 -23.19 56.32 -10.88
CA ASP A 129 -23.56 55.61 -12.11
C ASP A 129 -22.43 54.72 -12.62
N SER A 130 -22.77 53.59 -13.23
CA SER A 130 -21.81 52.62 -13.77
C SER A 130 -20.81 53.22 -14.77
N ALA A 131 -21.18 54.26 -15.52
CA ALA A 131 -20.31 54.95 -16.49
C ALA A 131 -19.32 55.96 -15.88
N THR A 132 -19.56 56.48 -14.66
CA THR A 132 -18.75 57.57 -14.07
C THR A 132 -17.33 57.12 -13.67
N GLY A 133 -16.28 57.67 -14.27
CA GLY A 133 -14.89 57.38 -13.87
C GLY A 133 -14.44 58.19 -12.64
N LEU A 134 -13.36 57.78 -11.98
CA LEU A 134 -12.80 58.53 -10.84
C LEU A 134 -12.37 59.93 -11.29
N THR A 135 -11.74 60.03 -12.46
CA THR A 135 -11.31 61.29 -13.10
C THR A 135 -12.46 62.20 -13.50
N ASP A 136 -13.70 61.74 -13.43
CA ASP A 136 -14.88 62.54 -13.71
C ASP A 136 -15.48 63.16 -12.45
N LEU A 137 -14.95 62.82 -11.27
CA LEU A 137 -15.49 63.28 -10.00
C LEU A 137 -14.86 64.60 -9.53
N SER A 138 -15.72 65.45 -8.99
CA SER A 138 -15.35 66.61 -8.18
C SER A 138 -16.09 66.61 -6.85
N PHE A 139 -15.46 67.17 -5.83
CA PHE A 139 -15.93 67.24 -4.47
C PHE A 139 -16.10 68.72 -4.11
N ASP A 140 -17.34 69.21 -4.13
CA ASP A 140 -17.68 70.55 -3.68
C ASP A 140 -17.74 70.55 -2.14
N VAL A 141 -16.93 71.41 -1.52
CA VAL A 141 -16.95 71.66 -0.07
C VAL A 141 -17.91 72.81 0.18
N ILE A 142 -18.94 72.56 0.98
CA ILE A 142 -20.06 73.47 1.18
C ILE A 142 -20.22 73.75 2.68
N LYS A 143 -20.63 74.99 3.00
CA LYS A 143 -21.03 75.41 4.33
C LYS A 143 -22.45 75.99 4.31
N TRP A 144 -23.19 75.87 5.40
CA TRP A 144 -24.39 76.69 5.63
C TRP A 144 -24.05 78.18 5.57
N ASP A 145 -24.85 78.92 4.82
CA ASP A 145 -24.82 80.39 4.73
C ASP A 145 -26.25 80.90 4.68
N PHE A 146 -26.79 81.21 5.87
CA PHE A 146 -28.16 81.70 6.03
C PHE A 146 -28.42 83.06 5.36
N SER A 147 -27.39 83.73 4.84
CA SER A 147 -27.53 84.95 4.04
C SER A 147 -27.73 84.68 2.53
N SER A 148 -27.54 83.44 2.07
CA SER A 148 -27.72 83.05 0.67
C SER A 148 -29.12 82.50 0.41
N ALA A 149 -29.66 82.71 -0.80
CA ALA A 149 -30.99 82.24 -1.19
C ALA A 149 -31.16 80.71 -1.15
N SER A 150 -30.07 79.96 -1.33
CA SER A 150 -30.06 78.49 -1.22
C SER A 150 -29.65 78.01 0.17
N TYR A 151 -29.34 78.92 1.09
CA TYR A 151 -28.72 78.65 2.39
C TYR A 151 -27.35 77.94 2.31
N GLU A 152 -26.72 77.87 1.14
CA GLU A 152 -25.48 77.13 0.90
C GLU A 152 -24.41 78.03 0.29
N LYS A 153 -23.18 77.97 0.83
CA LYS A 153 -22.01 78.59 0.24
C LYS A 153 -20.94 77.56 -0.08
N ARG A 154 -20.55 77.47 -1.35
CA ARG A 154 -19.41 76.64 -1.79
C ARG A 154 -18.10 77.33 -1.41
N LEU A 155 -17.29 76.67 -0.59
CA LEU A 155 -15.98 77.14 -0.14
C LEU A 155 -14.87 76.79 -1.13
N GLY A 156 -15.04 75.71 -1.89
CA GLY A 156 -14.10 75.29 -2.92
C GLY A 156 -14.49 73.97 -3.56
N THR A 157 -13.74 73.56 -4.56
CA THR A 157 -13.93 72.29 -5.27
C THR A 157 -12.59 71.56 -5.36
N ILE A 158 -12.58 70.29 -4.97
CA ILE A 158 -11.44 69.39 -5.18
C ILE A 158 -11.78 68.49 -6.37
N SER A 159 -10.97 68.51 -7.41
CA SER A 159 -11.20 67.67 -8.60
C SER A 159 -10.27 66.47 -8.58
N TYR A 160 -10.78 65.31 -8.96
CA TYR A 160 -9.94 64.13 -9.07
C TYR A 160 -8.89 64.34 -10.19
N PRO A 161 -7.60 64.11 -9.92
CA PRO A 161 -6.53 64.43 -10.86
C PRO A 161 -6.58 63.56 -12.12
N SER A 162 -6.35 64.17 -13.28
CA SER A 162 -6.40 63.49 -14.60
C SER A 162 -5.32 62.43 -14.80
N LYS A 163 -4.23 62.48 -14.01
CA LYS A 163 -3.08 61.53 -14.08
C LYS A 163 -2.82 60.78 -12.77
N GLY A 164 -3.71 60.86 -11.78
CA GLY A 164 -3.51 60.22 -10.47
C GLY A 164 -4.04 58.79 -10.38
N SER A 165 -3.16 57.81 -10.17
CA SER A 165 -3.55 56.46 -9.75
C SER A 165 -3.66 56.39 -8.23
N VAL A 166 -4.85 56.08 -7.69
CA VAL A 166 -5.06 55.78 -6.26
C VAL A 166 -4.70 54.32 -5.91
N SER A 167 -4.41 53.50 -6.92
CA SER A 167 -3.92 52.13 -6.68
C SER A 167 -2.42 52.09 -6.37
N VAL A 168 -2.07 51.29 -5.37
CA VAL A 168 -0.69 50.95 -5.00
C VAL A 168 -0.14 49.99 -6.05
N ALA A 169 1.07 50.27 -6.56
CA ALA A 169 1.72 49.40 -7.54
C ALA A 169 2.01 48.01 -6.96
N ALA A 170 2.11 47.00 -7.84
CA ALA A 170 2.41 45.63 -7.43
C ALA A 170 3.70 45.58 -6.60
N PHE A 171 3.68 44.76 -5.53
CA PHE A 171 4.77 44.59 -4.56
C PHE A 171 5.17 45.82 -3.73
N GLN A 172 4.58 46.99 -3.99
CA GLN A 172 4.86 48.19 -3.19
C GLN A 172 3.96 48.23 -1.95
N PRO A 173 4.46 48.74 -0.82
CA PRO A 173 3.64 48.96 0.36
C PRO A 173 2.76 50.21 0.20
N GLY A 174 1.54 50.15 0.72
CA GLY A 174 0.63 51.30 0.80
C GLY A 174 -0.01 51.36 2.18
N VAL A 175 -0.17 52.58 2.72
CA VAL A 175 -0.87 52.80 3.99
C VAL A 175 -2.32 53.14 3.70
N MET A 176 -3.22 52.33 4.24
CA MET A 176 -4.67 52.54 4.20
C MET A 176 -5.19 52.92 5.58
N LEU A 177 -6.29 53.69 5.58
CA LEU A 177 -7.07 53.96 6.77
C LEU A 177 -8.13 52.86 6.89
N PHE A 178 -8.12 52.12 7.99
CA PHE A 178 -9.03 51.01 8.22
C PHE A 178 -9.66 51.16 9.61
N GLY A 179 -10.97 51.41 9.66
CA GLY A 179 -11.63 51.87 10.88
C GLY A 179 -10.98 53.16 11.41
N SER A 180 -10.59 53.16 12.69
CA SER A 180 -9.84 54.25 13.32
C SER A 180 -8.31 54.14 13.20
N GLY A 181 -7.80 53.05 12.61
CA GLY A 181 -6.37 52.72 12.56
C GLY A 181 -5.69 52.99 11.20
N LYS A 182 -4.36 52.93 11.20
CA LYS A 182 -3.52 52.99 9.98
C LYS A 182 -2.89 51.61 9.75
N LEU A 183 -3.23 50.99 8.64
CA LEU A 183 -2.74 49.66 8.27
C LEU A 183 -1.89 49.77 7.00
N LYS A 184 -0.68 49.22 7.03
CA LYS A 184 0.17 49.13 5.85
C LYS A 184 -0.06 47.76 5.21
N GLY A 185 -0.44 47.78 3.94
CA GLY A 185 -0.67 46.61 3.11
C GLY A 185 0.40 46.44 2.05
N ALA A 186 0.76 45.22 1.68
CA ALA A 186 1.60 44.95 0.50
C ALA A 186 1.36 43.54 -0.05
N VAL A 187 1.21 43.43 -1.37
CA VAL A 187 1.26 42.12 -2.05
C VAL A 187 2.68 41.59 -1.98
N LYS A 188 2.91 40.43 -1.36
CA LYS A 188 4.24 39.79 -1.29
C LYS A 188 4.44 38.78 -2.40
N GLN A 189 3.37 38.07 -2.75
CA GLN A 189 3.36 37.07 -3.81
C GLN A 189 1.95 36.97 -4.37
N ALA A 190 1.83 36.79 -5.67
CA ALA A 190 0.58 36.43 -6.31
C ALA A 190 0.86 35.48 -7.47
N TYR A 191 0.11 34.39 -7.55
CA TYR A 191 0.21 33.42 -8.62
C TYR A 191 -1.16 32.82 -8.91
N ILE A 192 -1.25 32.14 -10.05
CA ILE A 192 -2.49 31.50 -10.49
C ILE A 192 -2.23 30.05 -10.89
N SER A 193 -3.12 29.16 -10.45
CA SER A 193 -3.31 27.83 -11.04
C SER A 193 -4.62 27.85 -11.85
N LYS A 194 -4.81 26.92 -12.78
CA LYS A 194 -6.05 26.84 -13.56
C LYS A 194 -6.46 25.40 -13.80
N ASP A 195 -7.76 25.19 -13.97
CA ASP A 195 -8.31 24.03 -14.67
C ASP A 195 -8.97 24.47 -15.99
N LYS A 196 -9.86 23.64 -16.53
CA LYS A 196 -10.54 23.92 -17.81
C LYS A 196 -11.44 25.16 -17.73
N ASP A 197 -12.06 25.39 -16.58
CA ASP A 197 -13.15 26.36 -16.44
C ASP A 197 -12.75 27.57 -15.58
N ASN A 198 -11.86 27.36 -14.61
CA ASN A 198 -11.52 28.36 -13.59
C ASN A 198 -10.02 28.57 -13.44
N GLY A 199 -9.65 29.81 -13.08
CA GLY A 199 -8.37 30.17 -12.51
C GLY A 199 -8.49 30.35 -10.99
N TYR A 200 -7.52 29.85 -10.25
CA TYR A 200 -7.43 29.93 -8.80
C TYR A 200 -6.26 30.84 -8.44
N VAL A 201 -6.59 32.05 -7.98
CA VAL A 201 -5.62 33.06 -7.59
C VAL A 201 -5.27 32.88 -6.13
N THR A 202 -3.97 32.78 -5.85
CA THR A 202 -3.44 32.79 -4.47
C THR A 202 -2.56 34.02 -4.30
N ILE A 203 -2.83 34.80 -3.25
CA ILE A 203 -2.06 36.02 -2.93
C ILE A 203 -1.60 35.92 -1.48
N ASN A 204 -0.30 36.07 -1.25
CA ASN A 204 0.23 36.29 0.09
C ASN A 204 0.33 37.80 0.32
N TYR A 205 -0.45 38.31 1.27
CA TYR A 205 -0.63 39.73 1.54
C TYR A 205 -0.11 40.08 2.93
N LEU A 206 0.82 41.03 3.00
CA LEU A 206 1.37 41.55 4.24
C LEU A 206 0.43 42.63 4.80
N LEU A 207 0.14 42.51 6.09
CA LEU A 207 -0.47 43.52 6.93
C LEU A 207 0.53 43.94 8.01
N GLU A 208 0.69 45.24 8.21
CA GLU A 208 1.49 45.81 9.29
C GLU A 208 0.73 46.96 9.95
N ASN A 209 0.49 46.86 11.25
CA ASN A 209 -0.13 47.95 11.99
C ASN A 209 0.90 49.06 12.23
N VAL A 210 0.72 50.19 11.55
CA VAL A 210 1.58 51.38 11.72
C VAL A 210 0.96 52.43 12.64
N GLY A 211 -0.18 52.12 13.25
CA GLY A 211 -0.80 52.90 14.30
C GLY A 211 -0.23 52.59 15.69
N GLN A 212 -0.80 53.26 16.69
CA GLN A 212 -0.47 53.08 18.11
C GLN A 212 -1.51 52.24 18.87
N GLN A 213 -2.61 51.85 18.20
CA GLN A 213 -3.73 51.11 18.79
C GLN A 213 -3.88 49.75 18.10
N VAL A 214 -4.45 48.77 18.81
CA VAL A 214 -4.85 47.48 18.22
C VAL A 214 -5.87 47.70 17.11
N ILE A 215 -5.73 46.95 16.02
CA ILE A 215 -6.70 46.95 14.92
C ILE A 215 -7.39 45.58 14.87
N ASP A 216 -8.72 45.60 14.89
CA ASP A 216 -9.56 44.43 14.64
C ASP A 216 -9.68 44.21 13.13
N LEU A 217 -9.28 43.03 12.65
CA LEU A 217 -9.33 42.64 11.24
C LEU A 217 -10.61 41.88 10.89
N SER A 218 -11.48 41.56 11.87
CA SER A 218 -12.71 40.79 11.64
C SER A 218 -13.66 41.45 10.62
N LYS A 219 -13.66 42.78 10.56
CA LYS A 219 -14.46 43.57 9.61
C LYS A 219 -13.75 43.78 8.27
N MET A 220 -12.54 43.24 8.08
CA MET A 220 -11.81 43.41 6.84
C MET A 220 -12.26 42.35 5.83
N SER A 221 -12.56 42.80 4.62
CA SER A 221 -12.88 41.93 3.50
C SER A 221 -12.02 42.26 2.30
N PHE A 222 -11.86 41.28 1.41
CA PHE A 222 -11.05 41.42 0.21
C PHE A 222 -11.86 41.05 -1.02
N ASN A 223 -11.54 41.71 -2.13
CA ASN A 223 -12.12 41.44 -3.42
C ASN A 223 -11.05 41.53 -4.51
N ILE A 224 -11.10 40.65 -5.51
CA ILE A 224 -10.34 40.83 -6.75
C ILE A 224 -11.22 41.60 -7.73
N GLN A 225 -10.66 42.60 -8.37
CA GLN A 225 -11.36 43.47 -9.30
C GLN A 225 -10.59 43.59 -10.61
N THR A 226 -11.28 43.47 -11.74
CA THR A 226 -10.75 43.79 -13.07
C THR A 226 -10.85 45.30 -13.35
N ASP A 227 -10.14 45.83 -14.36
CA ASP A 227 -10.30 47.23 -14.79
C ASP A 227 -11.74 47.59 -15.18
N GLY A 228 -12.52 46.63 -15.70
CA GLY A 228 -13.96 46.78 -15.98
C GLY A 228 -14.87 46.72 -14.75
N LEU A 229 -14.30 46.76 -13.53
CA LEU A 229 -14.99 46.71 -12.24
C LEU A 229 -15.79 45.42 -11.96
N SER A 230 -15.61 44.34 -12.72
CA SER A 230 -16.09 43.02 -12.32
C SER A 230 -15.38 42.59 -11.02
N VAL A 231 -16.14 42.14 -10.04
CA VAL A 231 -15.68 41.82 -8.69
C VAL A 231 -15.80 40.33 -8.43
N TYR A 232 -14.73 39.75 -7.87
CA TYR A 232 -14.64 38.36 -7.46
C TYR A 232 -14.38 38.30 -5.96
N ASN A 233 -15.08 37.39 -5.28
CA ASN A 233 -14.92 37.20 -3.84
C ASN A 233 -13.55 36.59 -3.53
N VAL A 234 -12.97 37.03 -2.43
CA VAL A 234 -11.72 36.52 -1.89
C VAL A 234 -12.00 35.89 -0.55
N SER A 235 -11.60 34.63 -0.38
CA SER A 235 -11.61 33.96 0.91
C SER A 235 -10.28 34.19 1.63
N VAL A 236 -10.37 34.35 2.95
CA VAL A 236 -9.22 34.58 3.83
C VAL A 236 -9.34 33.68 5.04
N PRO A 237 -8.83 32.44 4.96
CA PRO A 237 -8.81 31.53 6.10
C PRO A 237 -8.18 32.17 7.34
N GLY A 238 -8.82 32.04 8.49
CA GLY A 238 -8.29 32.48 9.78
C GLY A 238 -8.32 33.99 10.04
N LEU A 239 -9.08 34.77 9.26
CA LEU A 239 -9.27 36.21 9.53
C LEU A 239 -10.36 36.48 10.59
N GLU A 240 -11.27 35.53 10.81
CA GLU A 240 -12.35 35.64 11.81
C GLU A 240 -11.75 35.84 13.21
N GLY A 241 -12.13 36.94 13.88
CA GLY A 241 -11.62 37.31 15.21
C GLY A 241 -10.14 37.74 15.26
N ALA A 242 -9.46 37.86 14.10
CA ALA A 242 -8.05 38.22 14.07
C ALA A 242 -7.85 39.70 14.43
N THR A 243 -6.92 39.97 15.34
CA THR A 243 -6.41 41.32 15.61
C THR A 243 -4.96 41.46 15.14
N ILE A 244 -4.49 42.69 15.03
CA ILE A 244 -3.08 43.02 14.81
C ILE A 244 -2.63 44.12 15.78
N GLN A 245 -1.62 43.81 16.60
CA GLN A 245 -1.05 44.70 17.61
C GLN A 245 -0.25 45.84 16.98
N PRO A 246 -0.03 46.97 17.68
CA PRO A 246 0.84 48.04 17.20
C PRO A 246 2.22 47.50 16.77
N ARG A 247 2.68 47.86 15.56
CA ARG A 247 3.94 47.42 14.94
C ARG A 247 4.02 45.93 14.59
N GLU A 248 2.99 45.13 14.86
CA GLU A 248 2.94 43.72 14.44
C GLU A 248 2.84 43.60 12.92
N ARG A 249 3.45 42.55 12.37
CA ARG A 249 3.37 42.16 10.97
C ARG A 249 2.74 40.78 10.87
N LYS A 250 1.74 40.65 10.00
CA LYS A 250 1.06 39.38 9.71
C LYS A 250 0.96 39.20 8.21
N ILE A 251 1.33 38.02 7.71
CA ILE A 251 1.06 37.63 6.31
C ILE A 251 -0.18 36.76 6.32
N ILE A 252 -1.16 37.14 5.52
CA ILE A 252 -2.38 36.37 5.29
C ILE A 252 -2.39 35.83 3.86
N THR A 253 -2.95 34.63 3.68
CA THR A 253 -3.14 34.03 2.37
C THR A 253 -4.57 34.28 1.91
N LEU A 254 -4.69 34.93 0.76
CA LEU A 254 -5.94 35.27 0.12
C LEU A 254 -6.15 34.31 -1.05
N ARG A 255 -7.36 33.79 -1.21
CA ARG A 255 -7.72 32.87 -2.30
C ARG A 255 -8.94 33.39 -3.05
N SER A 256 -8.94 33.24 -4.37
CA SER A 256 -10.09 33.61 -5.20
C SER A 256 -10.21 32.69 -6.39
N THR A 257 -11.45 32.40 -6.78
CA THR A 257 -11.75 31.68 -8.03
C THR A 257 -12.28 32.68 -9.04
N ILE A 258 -11.64 32.71 -10.20
CA ILE A 258 -11.99 33.58 -11.31
C ILE A 258 -12.24 32.76 -12.59
N PRO A 259 -13.13 33.17 -13.50
CA PRO A 259 -13.31 32.49 -14.78
C PRO A 259 -12.02 32.41 -15.59
N ALA A 260 -11.78 31.29 -16.27
CA ALA A 260 -10.57 31.08 -17.08
C ALA A 260 -10.31 32.23 -18.08
N VAL A 261 -11.38 32.81 -18.66
CA VAL A 261 -11.33 33.91 -19.63
C VAL A 261 -10.75 35.23 -19.10
N ILE A 262 -10.58 35.38 -17.78
CA ILE A 262 -10.00 36.60 -17.18
C ILE A 262 -8.61 36.39 -16.56
N THR A 263 -8.06 35.17 -16.60
CA THR A 263 -6.78 34.82 -15.95
C THR A 263 -5.55 35.58 -16.48
N GLY A 264 -5.63 36.16 -17.67
CA GLY A 264 -4.59 37.02 -18.27
C GLY A 264 -4.87 38.52 -18.23
N LYS A 265 -5.97 38.96 -17.62
CA LYS A 265 -6.34 40.39 -17.54
C LYS A 265 -5.64 41.07 -16.36
N PRO A 266 -5.42 42.40 -16.39
CA PRO A 266 -4.99 43.14 -15.21
C PRO A 266 -6.00 43.00 -14.07
N LEU A 267 -5.50 42.69 -12.88
CA LEU A 267 -6.30 42.49 -11.66
C LEU A 267 -5.78 43.38 -10.55
N SER A 268 -6.68 43.83 -9.68
CA SER A 268 -6.36 44.53 -8.45
C SER A 268 -7.01 43.83 -7.26
N LEU A 269 -6.30 43.80 -6.14
CA LEU A 269 -6.83 43.42 -4.84
C LEU A 269 -7.38 44.66 -4.14
N VAL A 270 -8.65 44.62 -3.77
CA VAL A 270 -9.34 45.68 -3.03
C VAL A 270 -9.54 45.22 -1.59
N ALA A 271 -8.87 45.86 -0.64
CA ALA A 271 -9.10 45.69 0.78
C ALA A 271 -10.21 46.66 1.20
N SER A 272 -11.24 46.15 1.89
CA SER A 272 -12.44 46.92 2.24
C SER A 272 -12.83 46.74 3.70
N LEU A 273 -13.35 47.80 4.31
CA LEU A 273 -14.07 47.74 5.58
C LEU A 273 -15.51 47.31 5.31
N ASN A 274 -15.93 46.20 5.92
CA ASN A 274 -17.32 45.76 5.88
C ASN A 274 -18.12 46.55 6.93
N ASP A 275 -18.93 47.51 6.49
CA ASP A 275 -19.82 48.26 7.37
C ASP A 275 -21.19 47.58 7.45
N GLU A 276 -21.41 46.84 8.54
CA GLU A 276 -22.64 46.06 8.75
C GLU A 276 -23.88 46.94 8.89
N ALA A 277 -23.75 48.14 9.45
CA ALA A 277 -24.86 49.06 9.66
C ALA A 277 -25.45 49.54 8.33
N SER A 278 -24.58 49.92 7.39
CA SER A 278 -25.01 50.39 6.06
C SER A 278 -25.08 49.29 5.00
N LYS A 279 -24.63 48.06 5.34
CA LYS A 279 -24.52 46.90 4.44
C LYS A 279 -23.77 47.24 3.15
N VAL A 280 -22.64 47.95 3.28
CA VAL A 280 -21.73 48.25 2.16
C VAL A 280 -20.30 47.93 2.54
N LYS A 281 -19.53 47.45 1.56
CA LYS A 281 -18.08 47.28 1.65
C LYS A 281 -17.39 48.56 1.20
N LEU A 282 -16.65 49.19 2.09
CA LEU A 282 -15.99 50.46 1.84
C LEU A 282 -14.55 50.20 1.43
N PRO A 283 -14.15 50.40 0.16
CA PRO A 283 -12.77 50.18 -0.26
C PRO A 283 -11.82 51.12 0.49
N ALA A 284 -10.89 50.52 1.23
CA ALA A 284 -9.89 51.21 2.04
C ALA A 284 -8.53 51.29 1.35
N GLY A 285 -8.21 50.31 0.49
CA GLY A 285 -6.98 50.29 -0.30
C GLY A 285 -7.10 49.41 -1.54
N VAL A 286 -6.49 49.86 -2.64
CA VAL A 286 -6.45 49.14 -3.92
C VAL A 286 -5.00 48.84 -4.27
N PHE A 287 -4.68 47.56 -4.47
CA PHE A 287 -3.33 47.08 -4.74
C PHE A 287 -3.31 46.34 -6.07
N LYS A 288 -2.53 46.83 -7.04
CA LYS A 288 -2.37 46.13 -8.32
C LYS A 288 -1.72 44.77 -8.09
N LEU A 289 -2.27 43.73 -8.71
CA LEU A 289 -1.61 42.44 -8.78
C LEU A 289 -0.57 42.46 -9.90
N PRO A 290 0.56 41.76 -9.75
CA PRO A 290 1.46 41.53 -10.86
C PRO A 290 0.75 40.71 -11.95
N THR A 291 1.31 40.69 -13.16
CA THR A 291 0.87 39.76 -14.20
C THR A 291 0.98 38.33 -13.67
N LEU A 292 -0.17 37.69 -13.46
CA LEU A 292 -0.22 36.35 -12.87
C LEU A 292 0.26 35.34 -13.91
N LYS A 293 1.37 34.67 -13.61
CA LYS A 293 1.86 33.56 -14.43
C LYS A 293 1.26 32.26 -13.94
N ILE A 294 0.76 31.44 -14.87
CA ILE A 294 0.34 30.08 -14.59
C ILE A 294 1.59 29.31 -14.17
N GLN A 295 1.57 28.71 -12.98
CA GLN A 295 2.69 27.87 -12.57
C GLN A 295 2.68 26.57 -13.38
N PRO A 296 3.80 26.18 -14.02
CA PRO A 296 3.92 24.86 -14.59
C PRO A 296 3.87 23.79 -13.48
N PRO A 297 3.52 22.55 -13.82
CA PRO A 297 3.64 21.44 -12.90
C PRO A 297 5.10 21.31 -12.41
N SER A 298 5.28 20.95 -11.14
CA SER A 298 6.62 20.57 -10.66
C SER A 298 7.13 19.39 -11.48
N SER A 299 8.40 19.37 -11.85
CA SER A 299 8.99 18.22 -12.56
C SER A 299 8.82 16.94 -11.74
N ALA A 300 8.70 15.80 -12.44
CA ALA A 300 8.52 14.51 -11.80
C ALA A 300 9.60 14.24 -10.72
N GLY A 301 9.17 13.79 -9.54
CA GLY A 301 10.06 13.51 -8.42
C GLY A 301 10.67 14.73 -7.71
N GLN A 302 10.41 15.96 -8.17
CA GLN A 302 10.96 17.17 -7.56
C GLN A 302 10.03 17.74 -6.48
N PRO A 303 10.56 18.05 -5.28
CA PRO A 303 9.77 18.62 -4.20
C PRO A 303 9.32 20.05 -4.53
N LYS A 304 8.13 20.42 -4.05
CA LYS A 304 7.53 21.74 -4.16
C LYS A 304 7.03 22.20 -2.80
N THR A 305 7.37 23.42 -2.40
CA THR A 305 6.78 24.03 -1.19
C THR A 305 5.43 24.66 -1.53
N ILE A 306 4.40 24.27 -0.79
CA ILE A 306 3.05 24.85 -0.81
C ILE A 306 2.77 25.49 0.56
N TYR A 307 1.72 26.31 0.65
CA TYR A 307 1.29 26.90 1.92
C TYR A 307 -0.14 26.44 2.26
N MET A 308 -0.28 25.84 3.45
CA MET A 308 -1.53 25.34 4.02
C MET A 308 -1.69 25.99 5.39
N ASP A 309 -2.80 26.69 5.64
CA ASP A 309 -3.06 27.39 6.91
C ASP A 309 -1.90 28.30 7.37
N GLY A 310 -1.21 28.92 6.41
CA GLY A 310 -0.03 29.75 6.65
C GLY A 310 1.28 28.99 6.91
N GLN A 311 1.25 27.66 7.02
CA GLN A 311 2.42 26.82 7.24
C GLN A 311 3.05 26.36 5.92
N PRO A 312 4.39 26.41 5.77
CA PRO A 312 5.09 25.91 4.59
C PRO A 312 5.18 24.37 4.61
N ILE A 313 4.54 23.72 3.64
CA ILE A 313 4.54 22.26 3.48
C ILE A 313 5.37 21.89 2.25
N THR A 314 6.43 21.10 2.42
CA THR A 314 7.13 20.49 1.28
C THR A 314 6.33 19.29 0.81
N THR A 315 6.08 19.21 -0.49
CA THR A 315 5.30 18.15 -1.11
C THR A 315 6.03 17.55 -2.29
N LYS A 316 5.89 16.27 -2.55
CA LYS A 316 6.53 15.60 -3.69
C LYS A 316 5.64 14.49 -4.21
N ALA A 317 5.39 14.50 -5.52
CA ALA A 317 4.85 13.35 -6.22
C ALA A 317 6.00 12.41 -6.60
N GLY A 318 5.89 11.15 -6.22
CA GLY A 318 6.76 10.07 -6.63
C GLY A 318 6.52 9.66 -8.09
N GLN A 319 7.11 8.53 -8.46
CA GLN A 319 6.87 7.92 -9.75
C GLN A 319 5.42 7.38 -9.83
N ALA A 320 4.82 7.44 -11.01
CA ALA A 320 3.54 6.82 -11.26
C ALA A 320 3.75 5.40 -11.80
N PHE A 321 3.05 4.45 -11.22
CA PHE A 321 3.12 3.04 -11.61
C PHE A 321 1.83 2.65 -12.31
N LEU A 322 1.97 2.13 -13.52
CA LEU A 322 0.84 1.74 -14.36
C LEU A 322 0.82 0.22 -14.53
N ASN A 323 -0.33 -0.40 -14.31
CA ASN A 323 -0.56 -1.82 -14.61
C ASN A 323 -1.71 -1.95 -15.61
N GLN A 324 -1.50 -2.78 -16.65
CA GLN A 324 -2.52 -3.04 -17.65
C GLN A 324 -3.30 -4.31 -17.30
N GLY A 325 -4.63 -4.21 -17.29
CA GLY A 325 -5.55 -5.34 -17.17
C GLY A 325 -6.53 -5.37 -18.35
N SER A 326 -7.35 -6.41 -18.41
CA SER A 326 -8.41 -6.57 -19.43
C SER A 326 -9.50 -5.51 -19.33
N ASP A 327 -9.81 -5.02 -18.13
CA ASP A 327 -10.87 -4.02 -17.87
C ASP A 327 -10.37 -2.56 -17.87
N GLY A 328 -9.08 -2.32 -18.07
CA GLY A 328 -8.48 -0.98 -18.06
C GLY A 328 -7.08 -0.94 -17.45
N GLN A 329 -6.62 0.25 -17.10
CA GLN A 329 -5.33 0.48 -16.47
C GLN A 329 -5.52 0.88 -15.00
N SER A 330 -4.75 0.31 -14.08
CA SER A 330 -4.66 0.83 -12.70
C SER A 330 -3.40 1.68 -12.55
N ILE A 331 -3.50 2.74 -11.75
CA ILE A 331 -2.38 3.64 -11.44
C ILE A 331 -2.15 3.71 -9.93
N ALA A 332 -0.88 3.73 -9.52
CA ALA A 332 -0.45 4.02 -8.15
C ALA A 332 0.61 5.12 -8.13
N ILE A 333 0.53 6.05 -7.17
CA ILE A 333 1.49 7.16 -6.99
C ILE A 333 1.72 7.40 -5.50
N ASP A 334 2.97 7.46 -5.06
CA ASP A 334 3.29 7.90 -3.70
C ASP A 334 3.37 9.42 -3.65
N PHE A 335 2.67 10.06 -2.70
CA PHE A 335 2.68 11.50 -2.52
C PHE A 335 3.13 11.86 -1.10
N SER A 336 4.30 12.48 -0.96
CA SER A 336 4.83 12.86 0.35
C SER A 336 4.56 14.31 0.71
N LEU A 337 4.34 14.57 1.99
CA LEU A 337 4.13 15.89 2.58
C LEU A 337 4.95 16.02 3.87
N THR A 338 5.66 17.12 4.03
CA THR A 338 6.42 17.45 5.24
C THR A 338 6.08 18.86 5.68
N ASN A 339 5.56 19.02 6.91
CA ASN A 339 5.28 20.34 7.46
C ASN A 339 6.58 20.97 8.00
N ASN A 340 7.09 22.00 7.34
CA ASN A 340 8.28 22.75 7.78
C ASN A 340 7.90 24.02 8.56
N GLY A 341 6.62 24.17 8.90
CA GLY A 341 6.11 25.23 9.74
C GLY A 341 6.28 24.95 11.23
N SER A 342 5.71 25.84 12.04
CA SER A 342 5.76 25.77 13.51
C SER A 342 4.44 25.33 14.15
N ALA A 343 3.36 25.21 13.38
CA ALA A 343 2.05 24.75 13.84
C ALA A 343 1.50 23.63 12.94
N ALA A 344 0.52 22.89 13.42
CA ALA A 344 -0.17 21.86 12.63
C ALA A 344 -0.91 22.46 11.43
N ALA A 345 -1.02 21.70 10.34
CA ALA A 345 -1.74 22.08 9.13
C ALA A 345 -2.69 20.97 8.67
N ALA A 346 -3.71 21.30 7.86
CA ALA A 346 -4.62 20.31 7.30
C ALA A 346 -3.90 19.26 6.44
N ALA A 347 -4.27 17.98 6.59
CA ALA A 347 -3.72 16.86 5.83
C ALA A 347 -4.73 16.19 4.87
N GLY A 348 -5.89 16.83 4.63
CA GLY A 348 -6.93 16.35 3.73
C GLY A 348 -6.84 16.98 2.34
N PHE A 349 -6.73 16.15 1.30
CA PHE A 349 -6.65 16.58 -0.10
C PHE A 349 -7.52 15.73 -1.00
N ASP A 350 -7.84 16.25 -2.17
CA ASP A 350 -8.39 15.47 -3.28
C ASP A 350 -7.35 15.41 -4.40
N PHE A 351 -7.14 14.22 -4.93
CA PHE A 351 -6.11 13.95 -5.94
C PHE A 351 -6.75 13.56 -7.25
N PHE A 352 -6.23 14.11 -8.35
CA PHE A 352 -6.68 13.80 -9.69
C PHE A 352 -5.50 13.57 -10.61
N LEU A 353 -5.56 12.50 -11.39
CA LEU A 353 -4.72 12.35 -12.56
C LEU A 353 -5.36 13.10 -13.72
N VAL A 354 -4.66 14.07 -14.31
CA VAL A 354 -5.14 14.84 -15.47
C VAL A 354 -4.26 14.55 -16.66
N THR A 355 -4.85 13.94 -17.70
CA THR A 355 -4.18 13.64 -18.98
C THR A 355 -3.82 14.92 -19.75
N ALA A 356 -2.91 14.81 -20.74
CA ALA A 356 -2.61 15.91 -21.66
C ALA A 356 -3.84 16.42 -22.43
N ALA A 357 -4.83 15.55 -22.66
CA ALA A 357 -6.11 15.90 -23.28
C ALA A 357 -7.11 16.59 -22.32
N GLY A 358 -6.74 16.78 -21.05
CA GLY A 358 -7.57 17.44 -20.04
C GLY A 358 -8.62 16.55 -19.37
N LYS A 359 -8.70 15.25 -19.71
CA LYS A 359 -9.51 14.27 -18.95
C LYS A 359 -8.94 14.09 -17.56
N SER A 360 -9.81 14.02 -16.55
CA SER A 360 -9.46 13.92 -15.14
C SER A 360 -10.02 12.66 -14.52
N TYR A 361 -9.16 11.88 -13.84
CA TYR A 361 -9.51 10.66 -13.12
C TYR A 361 -9.18 10.85 -11.64
N SER A 362 -10.14 10.57 -10.76
CA SER A 362 -9.93 10.71 -9.31
C SER A 362 -8.99 9.61 -8.80
N LEU A 363 -8.06 9.99 -7.92
CA LEU A 363 -7.23 9.07 -7.18
C LEU A 363 -7.66 9.06 -5.71
N THR A 364 -7.66 7.87 -5.13
CA THR A 364 -8.08 7.60 -3.76
C THR A 364 -6.88 7.25 -2.90
N TYR A 365 -7.02 7.44 -1.59
CA TYR A 365 -6.03 7.02 -0.60
C TYR A 365 -6.76 6.74 0.72
N THR A 366 -6.12 6.01 1.63
CA THR A 366 -6.68 5.79 2.97
C THR A 366 -6.59 7.09 3.78
N LYS A 367 -7.74 7.71 4.03
CA LYS A 367 -7.88 8.91 4.86
C LYS A 367 -7.82 8.50 6.34
N GLU A 368 -7.08 9.26 7.14
CA GLU A 368 -7.14 9.19 8.60
C GLU A 368 -8.20 10.17 9.10
N GLU A 369 -8.97 9.77 10.11
CA GLU A 369 -9.96 10.65 10.74
C GLU A 369 -9.25 11.80 11.47
N ASN A 370 -9.70 13.05 11.28
CA ASN A 370 -9.08 14.25 11.86
C ASN A 370 -7.56 14.41 11.57
N ALA A 371 -7.09 13.92 10.42
CA ALA A 371 -5.67 13.95 10.11
C ALA A 371 -5.12 15.38 10.07
N SER A 372 -4.12 15.64 10.93
CA SER A 372 -3.33 16.87 10.92
C SER A 372 -1.87 16.54 10.61
N LEU A 373 -1.20 17.44 9.89
CA LEU A 373 0.23 17.32 9.61
C LEU A 373 1.01 18.11 10.65
N LEU A 374 1.61 17.40 11.60
CA LEU A 374 2.38 17.99 12.69
C LEU A 374 3.72 18.58 12.21
N PRO A 375 4.24 19.65 12.84
CA PRO A 375 5.55 20.23 12.52
C PRO A 375 6.68 19.18 12.50
N GLY A 376 7.51 19.23 11.46
CA GLY A 376 8.68 18.35 11.27
C GLY A 376 8.38 16.91 10.86
N ILE A 377 7.11 16.49 10.82
CA ILE A 377 6.73 15.11 10.48
C ILE A 377 6.46 15.00 8.97
N ALA A 378 7.13 14.02 8.34
CA ALA A 378 6.85 13.61 6.98
C ALA A 378 5.73 12.56 6.96
N LYS A 379 4.79 12.70 6.04
CA LYS A 379 3.69 11.76 5.79
C LYS A 379 3.69 11.39 4.31
N THR A 380 3.49 10.11 4.00
CA THR A 380 3.36 9.62 2.62
C THR A 380 1.96 9.05 2.41
N LEU A 381 1.29 9.52 1.37
CA LEU A 381 -0.01 9.03 0.92
C LEU A 381 0.19 8.11 -0.28
N ASN A 382 -0.39 6.91 -0.24
CA ASN A 382 -0.43 6.00 -1.37
C ASN A 382 -1.70 6.29 -2.18
N LEU A 383 -1.56 6.92 -3.33
CA LEU A 383 -2.66 7.27 -4.21
C LEU A 383 -2.91 6.14 -5.20
N THR A 384 -4.16 5.69 -5.36
CA THR A 384 -4.55 4.65 -6.32
C THR A 384 -5.78 5.05 -7.12
N GLY A 385 -5.88 4.62 -8.38
CA GLY A 385 -7.05 4.87 -9.20
C GLY A 385 -7.13 3.96 -10.43
N ASN A 386 -8.31 3.93 -11.06
CA ASN A 386 -8.56 3.19 -12.29
C ASN A 386 -8.74 4.18 -13.45
N ILE A 387 -8.18 3.81 -14.60
CA ILE A 387 -8.16 4.60 -15.82
C ILE A 387 -8.65 3.69 -16.96
N PRO A 388 -9.46 4.20 -17.91
CA PRO A 388 -9.80 3.46 -19.12
C PRO A 388 -8.57 2.93 -19.87
N GLY A 389 -8.67 1.72 -20.42
CA GLY A 389 -7.55 1.05 -21.10
C GLY A 389 -7.00 1.79 -22.32
N ASP A 390 -7.83 2.62 -22.96
CA ASP A 390 -7.51 3.46 -24.11
C ASP A 390 -6.99 4.85 -23.74
N ALA A 391 -6.95 5.20 -22.45
CA ALA A 391 -6.52 6.52 -22.01
C ALA A 391 -5.00 6.69 -22.17
N ASN A 392 -4.60 7.75 -22.88
CA ASN A 392 -3.20 8.13 -22.97
C ASN A 392 -2.77 8.91 -21.71
N VAL A 393 -1.90 8.29 -20.92
CA VAL A 393 -1.30 8.88 -19.70
C VAL A 393 0.05 9.56 -19.94
N SER A 394 0.57 9.54 -21.18
CA SER A 394 1.77 10.27 -21.54
C SER A 394 1.55 11.78 -21.40
N GLY A 395 2.45 12.44 -20.67
CA GLY A 395 2.32 13.86 -20.34
C GLY A 395 1.19 14.19 -19.35
N ALA A 396 0.64 13.19 -18.66
CA ALA A 396 -0.31 13.44 -17.58
C ALA A 396 0.37 14.13 -16.37
N GLN A 397 -0.44 14.72 -15.51
CA GLN A 397 -0.03 15.40 -14.29
C GLN A 397 -0.90 14.97 -13.12
N LEU A 398 -0.30 14.88 -11.93
CA LEU A 398 -1.02 14.80 -10.67
C LEU A 398 -1.44 16.21 -10.26
N VAL A 399 -2.75 16.43 -10.12
CA VAL A 399 -3.33 17.67 -9.62
C VAL A 399 -3.83 17.45 -8.19
N VAL A 400 -3.39 18.31 -7.29
CA VAL A 400 -3.76 18.29 -5.88
C VAL A 400 -4.72 19.44 -5.62
N LYS A 401 -5.93 19.10 -5.15
CA LYS A 401 -6.97 20.05 -4.74
C LYS A 401 -7.16 20.02 -3.23
N SER A 402 -7.51 21.18 -2.67
CA SER A 402 -8.07 21.25 -1.32
C SER A 402 -9.44 20.57 -1.29
N GLN A 403 -9.84 20.09 -0.12
CA GLN A 403 -11.22 19.66 0.09
C GLN A 403 -12.14 20.89 0.20
N ALA A 404 -13.34 20.79 -0.34
CA ALA A 404 -14.36 21.82 -0.15
C ALA A 404 -14.88 21.79 1.30
N THR A 405 -15.19 22.96 1.84
CA THR A 405 -15.86 23.14 3.13
C THR A 405 -17.18 23.87 2.92
N GLU A 406 -18.01 24.01 3.95
CA GLU A 406 -19.23 24.84 3.88
C GLU A 406 -18.92 26.30 3.49
N LYS A 407 -17.73 26.80 3.86
CA LYS A 407 -17.32 28.19 3.64
C LYS A 407 -16.48 28.39 2.37
N GLU A 408 -15.79 27.36 1.89
CA GLU A 408 -14.84 27.47 0.76
C GLU A 408 -15.00 26.34 -0.26
N LYS A 409 -15.03 26.69 -1.55
CA LYS A 409 -14.96 25.70 -2.64
C LYS A 409 -13.55 25.10 -2.74
N SER A 410 -13.46 23.87 -3.26
CA SER A 410 -12.17 23.25 -3.57
C SER A 410 -11.40 24.06 -4.62
N TYR A 411 -10.08 24.09 -4.47
CA TYR A 411 -9.19 24.83 -5.37
C TYR A 411 -7.90 24.04 -5.62
N VAL A 412 -7.22 24.32 -6.73
CA VAL A 412 -5.94 23.67 -7.07
C VAL A 412 -4.81 24.26 -6.22
N ILE A 413 -4.20 23.42 -5.39
CA ILE A 413 -3.04 23.76 -4.55
C ILE A 413 -1.76 23.66 -5.35
N ALA A 414 -1.58 22.55 -6.06
CA ALA A 414 -0.37 22.26 -6.83
C ALA A 414 -0.63 21.24 -7.93
N SER A 415 0.30 21.19 -8.88
CA SER A 415 0.37 20.15 -9.91
C SER A 415 1.81 19.64 -10.04
N TYR A 416 1.94 18.37 -10.41
CA TYR A 416 3.21 17.67 -10.58
C TYR A 416 3.15 16.90 -11.89
N ALA A 417 4.16 17.06 -12.74
CA ALA A 417 4.36 16.16 -13.87
C ALA A 417 4.58 14.76 -13.30
N ILE A 418 3.94 13.75 -13.90
CA ILE A 418 4.19 12.37 -13.53
C ILE A 418 5.06 11.71 -14.57
N GLN A 419 5.99 10.88 -14.11
CA GLN A 419 6.70 9.94 -14.95
C GLN A 419 6.11 8.57 -14.70
N THR A 420 5.58 7.94 -15.74
CA THR A 420 5.06 6.58 -15.66
C THR A 420 6.20 5.58 -15.80
N ALA A 421 6.25 4.59 -14.89
CA ALA A 421 7.01 3.36 -15.08
C ALA A 421 6.04 2.20 -15.21
N SER A 422 6.28 1.34 -16.20
CA SER A 422 5.70 -0.01 -16.24
C SER A 422 6.49 -0.89 -15.28
N LEU A 423 5.84 -1.40 -14.24
CA LEU A 423 6.43 -2.35 -13.29
C LEU A 423 6.17 -3.77 -13.77
N GLU A 424 6.71 -4.07 -14.96
CA GLU A 424 6.57 -5.39 -15.57
C GLU A 424 7.94 -6.02 -15.82
N GLY A 425 8.02 -7.32 -15.57
CA GLY A 425 9.20 -8.12 -15.80
C GLY A 425 8.85 -9.55 -16.16
N GLY A 426 9.82 -10.30 -16.68
CA GLY A 426 9.64 -11.72 -16.95
C GLY A 426 9.63 -12.57 -15.67
N LEU A 427 9.18 -13.82 -15.77
CA LEU A 427 9.45 -14.81 -14.74
C LEU A 427 10.96 -14.88 -14.44
N GLY A 428 11.34 -14.92 -13.16
CA GLY A 428 12.75 -14.89 -12.74
C GLY A 428 13.32 -13.49 -12.52
N SER A 429 12.63 -12.42 -12.94
CA SER A 429 13.08 -11.06 -12.65
C SER A 429 12.92 -10.72 -11.17
N ALA A 430 13.66 -9.70 -10.73
CA ALA A 430 13.52 -9.11 -9.40
C ALA A 430 13.17 -7.63 -9.54
N PHE A 431 12.44 -7.12 -8.56
CA PHE A 431 12.17 -5.69 -8.41
C PHE A 431 12.54 -5.21 -7.01
N SER A 432 12.87 -3.94 -6.89
CA SER A 432 13.15 -3.32 -5.60
C SER A 432 11.87 -2.77 -4.99
N TYR A 433 11.62 -3.11 -3.73
CA TYR A 433 10.53 -2.56 -2.92
C TYR A 433 11.08 -2.07 -1.59
N GLN A 434 11.05 -0.75 -1.37
CA GLN A 434 11.75 -0.13 -0.22
C GLN A 434 13.22 -0.58 -0.19
N ASP A 435 13.68 -1.21 0.89
CA ASP A 435 15.03 -1.78 1.01
C ASP A 435 15.01 -3.31 0.88
N TYR A 436 14.11 -3.84 0.05
CA TYR A 436 14.03 -5.25 -0.31
C TYR A 436 14.22 -5.45 -1.81
N SER A 437 14.82 -6.57 -2.18
CA SER A 437 14.76 -7.14 -3.53
C SER A 437 13.77 -8.30 -3.50
N ILE A 438 12.72 -8.24 -4.30
CA ILE A 438 11.69 -9.28 -4.41
C ILE A 438 11.81 -9.95 -5.78
N GLN A 439 12.10 -11.24 -5.79
CA GLN A 439 12.26 -12.05 -7.00
C GLN A 439 11.16 -13.11 -7.08
N LEU A 440 10.50 -13.22 -8.25
CA LEU A 440 9.64 -14.37 -8.56
C LEU A 440 10.50 -15.49 -9.13
N LYS A 441 10.75 -16.54 -8.35
CA LYS A 441 11.53 -17.72 -8.78
C LYS A 441 10.81 -18.53 -9.85
N GLY A 442 9.48 -18.58 -9.79
CA GLY A 442 8.68 -19.28 -10.77
C GLY A 442 7.21 -19.39 -10.39
N VAL A 443 6.39 -19.80 -11.36
CA VAL A 443 4.97 -20.11 -11.17
C VAL A 443 4.75 -21.54 -11.64
N THR A 444 4.34 -22.41 -10.73
CA THR A 444 4.07 -23.82 -11.02
C THR A 444 2.58 -24.12 -10.86
N ARG A 445 2.10 -25.17 -11.53
CA ARG A 445 0.74 -25.68 -11.39
C ARG A 445 0.78 -27.06 -10.77
N MET A 446 0.08 -27.23 -9.65
CA MET A 446 -0.01 -28.48 -8.92
C MET A 446 -1.39 -29.11 -9.16
N PRO A 447 -1.46 -30.37 -9.59
CA PRO A 447 -2.73 -31.06 -9.70
C PRO A 447 -3.33 -31.32 -8.32
N GLY A 448 -4.65 -31.13 -8.19
CA GLY A 448 -5.41 -31.49 -7.01
C GLY A 448 -6.59 -32.41 -7.35
N VAL A 449 -7.35 -32.82 -6.32
CA VAL A 449 -8.44 -33.79 -6.50
C VAL A 449 -9.60 -33.20 -7.32
N ASN A 450 -9.97 -31.94 -7.06
CA ASN A 450 -11.09 -31.26 -7.72
C ASN A 450 -10.62 -30.04 -8.54
N GLN A 451 -9.55 -29.39 -8.12
CA GLN A 451 -9.00 -28.18 -8.72
C GLN A 451 -7.49 -28.27 -8.66
N ASP A 452 -6.83 -27.61 -9.59
CA ASP A 452 -5.38 -27.44 -9.56
C ASP A 452 -5.04 -26.18 -8.76
N THR A 453 -3.80 -26.09 -8.29
CA THR A 453 -3.30 -24.93 -7.56
C THR A 453 -2.15 -24.29 -8.32
N LEU A 454 -2.27 -23.00 -8.64
CA LEU A 454 -1.15 -22.18 -9.09
C LEU A 454 -0.34 -21.73 -7.88
N VAL A 455 0.98 -21.88 -7.93
CA VAL A 455 1.89 -21.52 -6.85
C VAL A 455 3.02 -20.64 -7.38
N ALA A 456 3.08 -19.40 -6.91
CA ALA A 456 4.13 -18.43 -7.17
C ALA A 456 5.17 -18.50 -6.05
N SER A 457 6.42 -18.78 -6.40
CA SER A 457 7.53 -18.85 -5.44
C SER A 457 8.29 -17.53 -5.40
N LEU A 458 8.30 -16.88 -4.24
CA LEU A 458 8.92 -15.57 -4.01
C LEU A 458 10.16 -15.69 -3.13
N SER A 459 11.17 -14.89 -3.46
CA SER A 459 12.39 -14.71 -2.69
C SER A 459 12.54 -13.24 -2.34
N ILE A 460 12.69 -12.92 -1.07
CA ILE A 460 12.68 -11.56 -0.51
C ILE A 460 14.01 -11.33 0.21
N THR A 461 14.89 -10.51 -0.37
CA THR A 461 16.22 -10.23 0.20
C THR A 461 16.26 -8.83 0.80
N ASN A 462 16.73 -8.69 2.05
CA ASN A 462 16.98 -7.38 2.66
C ASN A 462 18.26 -6.75 2.07
N THR A 463 18.13 -5.63 1.38
CA THR A 463 19.25 -4.91 0.74
C THR A 463 19.77 -3.74 1.57
N SER A 464 19.19 -3.47 2.75
CA SER A 464 19.69 -2.44 3.66
C SER A 464 20.88 -2.91 4.51
N GLY A 465 21.59 -1.95 5.11
CA GLY A 465 22.66 -2.22 6.08
C GLY A 465 22.18 -2.54 7.50
N VAL A 466 20.86 -2.67 7.73
CA VAL A 466 20.27 -2.94 9.06
C VAL A 466 19.26 -4.08 9.02
N THR A 467 19.02 -4.72 10.16
CA THR A 467 17.97 -5.75 10.29
C THR A 467 16.57 -5.10 10.16
N LYS A 468 15.67 -5.75 9.42
CA LYS A 468 14.30 -5.27 9.21
C LYS A 468 13.26 -6.36 9.40
N GLN A 469 11.99 -5.99 9.58
CA GLN A 469 10.88 -6.94 9.65
C GLN A 469 10.53 -7.47 8.25
N VAL A 470 10.21 -8.76 8.12
CA VAL A 470 9.74 -9.34 6.84
C VAL A 470 8.53 -8.54 6.33
N PRO A 471 8.55 -8.03 5.08
CA PRO A 471 7.44 -7.26 4.55
C PRO A 471 6.19 -8.14 4.36
N ALA A 472 5.02 -7.59 4.68
CA ALA A 472 3.75 -8.26 4.40
C ALA A 472 3.45 -8.16 2.89
N LEU A 473 3.69 -9.26 2.18
CA LEU A 473 3.43 -9.36 0.75
C LEU A 473 2.21 -10.25 0.47
N GLY A 474 1.65 -10.08 -0.72
CA GLY A 474 0.63 -10.93 -1.29
C GLY A 474 0.68 -10.91 -2.81
N GLY A 475 -0.38 -11.40 -3.43
CA GLY A 475 -0.56 -11.27 -4.86
C GLY A 475 -1.75 -12.04 -5.39
N TYR A 476 -1.91 -11.99 -6.71
CA TYR A 476 -2.91 -12.76 -7.44
C TYR A 476 -2.37 -13.13 -8.82
N PHE A 477 -3.00 -14.13 -9.43
CA PHE A 477 -2.65 -14.58 -10.77
C PHE A 477 -3.57 -13.96 -11.82
N MET A 478 -3.01 -13.68 -12.99
CA MET A 478 -3.75 -13.39 -14.21
C MET A 478 -3.49 -14.52 -15.19
N VAL A 479 -4.54 -15.24 -15.61
CA VAL A 479 -4.46 -16.29 -16.61
C VAL A 479 -5.17 -15.81 -17.87
N ASN A 480 -4.47 -15.79 -18.99
CA ASN A 480 -4.97 -15.30 -20.27
C ASN A 480 -5.61 -13.90 -20.18
N GLY A 481 -5.04 -13.02 -19.35
CA GLY A 481 -5.52 -11.65 -19.13
C GLY A 481 -6.66 -11.51 -18.13
N VAL A 482 -7.10 -12.59 -17.48
CA VAL A 482 -8.20 -12.59 -16.50
C VAL A 482 -7.68 -12.91 -15.11
N LYS A 483 -8.10 -12.14 -14.10
CA LYS A 483 -7.75 -12.37 -12.70
C LYS A 483 -8.33 -13.69 -12.20
N VAL A 484 -7.49 -14.53 -11.60
CA VAL A 484 -7.88 -15.78 -10.94
C VAL A 484 -8.13 -15.52 -9.47
N GLY A 485 -9.36 -15.79 -9.02
CA GLY A 485 -9.75 -15.68 -7.62
C GLY A 485 -9.58 -14.27 -7.03
N VAL A 486 -9.39 -14.22 -5.71
CA VAL A 486 -9.11 -12.99 -4.95
C VAL A 486 -7.62 -12.85 -4.64
N GLU A 487 -7.21 -11.67 -4.17
CA GLU A 487 -5.85 -11.45 -3.69
C GLU A 487 -5.53 -12.34 -2.48
N GLN A 488 -4.37 -12.99 -2.49
CA GLN A 488 -3.92 -13.93 -1.48
C GLN A 488 -2.69 -13.39 -0.75
N LYS A 489 -2.57 -13.65 0.54
CA LYS A 489 -1.37 -13.31 1.32
C LYS A 489 -0.25 -14.31 1.03
N ALA A 490 0.99 -13.82 1.05
CA ALA A 490 2.15 -14.70 0.98
C ALA A 490 2.28 -15.54 2.25
N ILE A 491 2.55 -16.84 2.08
CA ILE A 491 2.78 -17.79 3.15
C ILE A 491 4.27 -18.07 3.23
N GLY A 492 4.85 -17.86 4.41
CA GLY A 492 6.28 -18.08 4.67
C GLY A 492 6.70 -19.53 4.62
N LEU A 493 7.83 -19.79 3.97
CA LEU A 493 8.58 -21.05 4.07
C LEU A 493 9.64 -21.01 5.19
N ASP A 494 9.88 -19.83 5.74
CA ASP A 494 10.75 -19.62 6.90
C ASP A 494 9.92 -19.24 8.12
N LYS A 495 10.43 -19.56 9.32
CA LYS A 495 9.82 -19.16 10.62
C LYS A 495 10.37 -17.84 11.16
N MET A 496 11.14 -17.10 10.37
CA MET A 496 11.70 -15.81 10.76
C MET A 496 10.69 -14.68 10.59
N ILE A 497 10.67 -13.75 11.55
CA ILE A 497 9.88 -12.50 11.47
C ILE A 497 10.73 -11.27 11.13
N THR A 498 12.06 -11.42 11.18
CA THR A 498 13.04 -10.39 10.83
C THR A 498 14.09 -10.92 9.85
N LEU A 499 14.65 -10.02 9.05
CA LEU A 499 15.68 -10.24 8.04
C LEU A 499 16.90 -9.39 8.34
N ALA A 500 18.03 -10.04 8.66
CA ALA A 500 19.32 -9.37 8.78
C ALA A 500 19.80 -8.80 7.43
N PRO A 501 20.79 -7.89 7.40
CA PRO A 501 21.37 -7.38 6.15
C PRO A 501 21.81 -8.52 5.22
N GLY A 502 21.36 -8.49 3.96
CA GLY A 502 21.66 -9.51 2.95
C GLY A 502 20.95 -10.86 3.13
N ALA A 503 20.22 -11.07 4.22
CA ALA A 503 19.45 -12.30 4.43
C ALA A 503 18.25 -12.35 3.47
N THR A 504 17.85 -13.58 3.13
CA THR A 504 16.74 -13.86 2.21
C THR A 504 15.64 -14.65 2.93
N TYR A 505 14.39 -14.29 2.64
CA TYR A 505 13.17 -14.94 3.11
C TYR A 505 12.42 -15.52 1.92
N GLU A 506 11.96 -16.76 2.04
CA GLU A 506 11.24 -17.47 1.00
C GLU A 506 9.75 -17.57 1.35
N ALA A 507 8.89 -17.27 0.38
CA ALA A 507 7.45 -17.28 0.56
C ALA A 507 6.74 -17.80 -0.70
N VAL A 508 5.50 -18.24 -0.56
CA VAL A 508 4.66 -18.61 -1.71
C VAL A 508 3.31 -17.93 -1.66
N VAL A 509 2.73 -17.70 -2.84
CA VAL A 509 1.33 -17.29 -3.00
C VAL A 509 0.63 -18.35 -3.84
N ALA A 510 -0.53 -18.82 -3.40
CA ALA A 510 -1.25 -19.90 -4.04
C ALA A 510 -2.71 -19.54 -4.35
N ALA A 511 -3.22 -20.00 -5.48
CA ALA A 511 -4.63 -19.83 -5.87
C ALA A 511 -5.14 -21.08 -6.59
N GLU A 512 -6.38 -21.47 -6.31
CA GLU A 512 -7.04 -22.59 -6.99
C GLU A 512 -7.51 -22.17 -8.40
N ILE A 513 -7.45 -23.12 -9.33
CA ILE A 513 -7.88 -22.96 -10.71
C ILE A 513 -8.51 -24.27 -11.22
N PRO A 514 -9.59 -24.24 -12.02
CA PRO A 514 -10.16 -25.46 -12.59
C PRO A 514 -9.13 -26.23 -13.42
N TYR A 515 -9.04 -27.55 -13.23
CA TYR A 515 -8.06 -28.40 -13.91
C TYR A 515 -8.19 -28.40 -15.45
N SER A 516 -9.37 -28.06 -15.98
CA SER A 516 -9.63 -27.93 -17.42
C SER A 516 -9.11 -26.61 -18.03
N THR A 517 -8.59 -25.67 -17.23
CA THR A 517 -8.18 -24.36 -17.72
C THR A 517 -6.88 -24.45 -18.52
N SER A 518 -6.90 -24.06 -19.80
CA SER A 518 -5.71 -23.91 -20.62
C SER A 518 -4.99 -22.59 -20.34
N ILE A 519 -3.67 -22.61 -20.17
CA ILE A 519 -2.86 -21.43 -19.86
C ILE A 519 -1.97 -21.13 -21.08
N SER A 520 -2.27 -20.05 -21.82
CA SER A 520 -1.42 -19.53 -22.89
C SER A 520 -0.61 -18.31 -22.47
N GLN A 521 -1.07 -17.59 -21.43
CA GLN A 521 -0.36 -16.49 -20.80
C GLN A 521 -0.60 -16.55 -19.29
N ILE A 522 0.45 -16.31 -18.52
CA ILE A 522 0.39 -16.25 -17.06
C ILE A 522 1.08 -14.98 -16.58
N ALA A 523 0.45 -14.28 -15.64
CA ALA A 523 1.10 -13.26 -14.86
C ALA A 523 0.86 -13.47 -13.37
N PHE A 524 1.84 -13.12 -12.56
CA PHE A 524 1.70 -13.00 -11.12
C PHE A 524 1.87 -11.52 -10.75
N VAL A 525 0.83 -10.95 -10.14
CA VAL A 525 0.83 -9.56 -9.67
C VAL A 525 1.15 -9.57 -8.18
N ALA A 526 2.33 -9.10 -7.81
CA ALA A 526 2.75 -8.91 -6.43
C ALA A 526 2.07 -7.69 -5.83
N THR A 527 1.59 -7.81 -4.59
CA THR A 527 0.90 -6.75 -3.86
C THR A 527 1.43 -6.58 -2.44
N GLU A 528 1.24 -5.39 -1.89
CA GLU A 528 1.23 -5.13 -0.45
C GLU A 528 -0.24 -5.17 0.01
N PRO A 529 -0.69 -6.23 0.72
CA PRO A 529 -2.08 -6.40 1.08
C PRO A 529 -2.57 -5.29 2.01
N ALA A 530 -3.82 -4.86 1.79
CA ALA A 530 -4.53 -3.93 2.68
C ALA A 530 -5.75 -4.61 3.31
N ALA A 531 -6.09 -4.23 4.55
CA ALA A 531 -7.34 -4.66 5.17
C ALA A 531 -8.53 -3.97 4.48
N ASP A 532 -9.56 -4.74 4.15
CA ASP A 532 -10.87 -4.29 3.64
C ASP A 532 -10.83 -3.46 2.34
N LYS A 533 -9.70 -3.45 1.62
CA LYS A 533 -9.49 -2.74 0.35
C LYS A 533 -8.53 -3.52 -0.55
N PRO A 534 -8.53 -3.28 -1.88
CA PRO A 534 -7.52 -3.85 -2.78
C PRO A 534 -6.09 -3.51 -2.32
N GLY A 535 -5.19 -4.49 -2.30
CA GLY A 535 -3.79 -4.28 -1.96
C GLY A 535 -3.08 -3.37 -2.97
N LYS A 536 -2.02 -2.70 -2.52
CA LYS A 536 -1.18 -1.86 -3.39
C LYS A 536 -0.41 -2.78 -4.34
N THR A 537 -0.62 -2.65 -5.64
CA THR A 537 0.20 -3.37 -6.62
C THR A 537 1.64 -2.90 -6.57
N LEU A 538 2.57 -3.85 -6.46
CA LEU A 538 3.99 -3.61 -6.34
C LEU A 538 4.77 -3.96 -7.60
N TYR A 539 4.36 -5.00 -8.33
CA TYR A 539 5.03 -5.44 -9.56
C TYR A 539 4.19 -6.52 -10.26
N GLN A 540 4.27 -6.60 -11.59
CA GLN A 540 3.65 -7.66 -12.38
C GLN A 540 4.72 -8.48 -13.11
N PHE A 541 4.80 -9.75 -12.77
CA PHE A 541 5.65 -10.70 -13.48
C PHE A 541 4.85 -11.39 -14.57
N THR A 542 5.33 -11.38 -15.80
CA THR A 542 4.65 -11.96 -16.97
C THR A 542 5.45 -13.12 -17.55
N GLY A 543 4.75 -14.12 -18.07
CA GLY A 543 5.33 -15.28 -18.73
C GLY A 543 4.36 -15.87 -19.76
N GLN A 544 4.91 -16.53 -20.77
CA GLN A 544 4.12 -17.26 -21.77
C GLN A 544 3.89 -18.73 -21.37
N GLN A 545 4.61 -19.22 -20.37
CA GLN A 545 4.57 -20.60 -19.91
C GLN A 545 4.81 -20.67 -18.41
N LEU A 546 4.28 -21.72 -17.78
CA LEU A 546 4.55 -22.03 -16.39
C LEU A 546 6.02 -22.45 -16.22
N SER A 547 6.54 -22.31 -15.02
CA SER A 547 7.83 -22.88 -14.65
C SER A 547 7.73 -24.40 -14.59
N GLU A 548 8.73 -25.08 -15.16
CA GLU A 548 8.85 -26.53 -15.07
C GLU A 548 9.20 -26.96 -13.65
N ILE A 549 8.70 -28.12 -13.24
CA ILE A 549 9.09 -28.76 -11.98
C ILE A 549 10.46 -29.43 -12.20
N PRO A 550 11.50 -29.09 -11.43
CA PRO A 550 12.82 -29.68 -11.59
C PRO A 550 12.77 -31.18 -11.33
N THR A 551 13.41 -31.97 -12.20
CA THR A 551 13.59 -33.40 -12.00
C THR A 551 14.93 -33.65 -11.30
N ILE A 552 14.90 -34.41 -10.21
CA ILE A 552 16.06 -34.78 -9.40
C ILE A 552 16.29 -36.29 -9.44
N GLY A 553 17.55 -36.71 -9.28
CA GLY A 553 17.90 -38.14 -9.32
C GLY A 553 17.35 -38.92 -8.11
N ASN A 554 17.16 -40.23 -8.26
CA ASN A 554 16.56 -41.09 -7.24
C ASN A 554 17.36 -41.17 -5.91
N ALA A 555 18.66 -40.87 -5.97
CA ALA A 555 19.53 -40.79 -4.78
C ALA A 555 19.79 -39.36 -4.31
N ALA A 556 19.21 -38.35 -4.99
CA ALA A 556 19.42 -36.94 -4.68
C ALA A 556 18.59 -36.51 -3.46
N GLU A 557 19.16 -35.60 -2.68
CA GLU A 557 18.51 -35.01 -1.52
C GLU A 557 17.59 -33.86 -1.96
N TYR A 558 16.36 -33.84 -1.46
CA TYR A 558 15.47 -32.70 -1.52
C TYR A 558 15.83 -31.73 -0.39
N GLU A 559 16.26 -30.51 -0.75
CA GLU A 559 16.72 -29.51 0.21
C GLU A 559 15.57 -28.62 0.69
N ILE A 560 15.40 -28.56 2.01
CA ILE A 560 14.57 -27.57 2.69
C ILE A 560 15.53 -26.52 3.24
N SER A 561 15.64 -25.39 2.54
CA SER A 561 16.57 -24.31 2.91
C SER A 561 16.01 -23.35 3.96
N GLY A 562 14.74 -23.52 4.35
CA GLY A 562 14.00 -22.53 5.11
C GLY A 562 14.39 -22.46 6.59
N VAL A 563 14.71 -21.27 7.09
CA VAL A 563 15.18 -21.07 8.48
C VAL A 563 14.08 -21.41 9.49
N GLY A 564 14.46 -22.18 10.51
CA GLY A 564 13.56 -22.76 11.52
C GLY A 564 13.04 -24.16 11.16
N GLN A 565 13.42 -24.67 9.99
CA GLN A 565 13.06 -26.01 9.50
C GLN A 565 14.06 -26.55 8.45
N LYS A 566 15.30 -26.06 8.45
CA LYS A 566 16.35 -26.50 7.51
C LYS A 566 16.56 -27.99 7.63
N ALA A 567 16.46 -28.68 6.50
CA ALA A 567 16.58 -30.12 6.47
C ALA A 567 16.96 -30.62 5.08
N THR A 568 17.43 -31.86 5.00
CA THR A 568 17.48 -32.61 3.73
C THR A 568 16.60 -33.83 3.82
N MET A 569 15.89 -34.16 2.74
CA MET A 569 15.03 -35.33 2.63
C MET A 569 15.55 -36.22 1.51
N LYS A 570 15.95 -37.44 1.83
CA LYS A 570 16.50 -38.40 0.87
C LYS A 570 15.60 -39.61 0.76
N MET A 571 15.13 -39.91 -0.46
CA MET A 571 14.41 -41.15 -0.71
C MET A 571 15.38 -42.33 -0.63
N ASN A 572 15.19 -43.21 0.35
CA ASN A 572 16.04 -44.38 0.57
C ASN A 572 15.44 -45.65 -0.06
N ARG A 573 14.11 -45.74 -0.13
CA ARG A 573 13.37 -46.91 -0.60
C ARG A 573 12.11 -46.47 -1.33
N ASN A 574 11.73 -47.19 -2.38
CA ASN A 574 10.39 -47.12 -2.97
C ASN A 574 10.01 -48.49 -3.55
N ALA A 575 8.71 -48.81 -3.52
CA ALA A 575 8.17 -50.05 -4.05
C ALA A 575 6.67 -49.90 -4.39
N VAL A 576 6.17 -50.78 -5.27
CA VAL A 576 4.73 -50.95 -5.53
C VAL A 576 4.30 -52.31 -5.01
N TYR A 577 3.50 -52.31 -3.95
CA TYR A 577 2.96 -53.50 -3.31
C TYR A 577 1.78 -54.01 -4.12
N GLN A 578 1.76 -55.31 -4.39
CA GLN A 578 0.66 -55.98 -5.09
C GLN A 578 -0.32 -56.55 -4.05
N GLY A 579 -1.57 -56.12 -4.09
CA GLY A 579 -2.66 -56.62 -3.25
C GLY A 579 -3.74 -57.36 -4.04
N VAL A 580 -4.71 -57.93 -3.33
CA VAL A 580 -5.89 -58.55 -3.96
C VAL A 580 -6.79 -57.44 -4.51
N GLY A 581 -6.62 -57.08 -5.78
CA GLY A 581 -7.46 -56.12 -6.51
C GLY A 581 -7.01 -54.66 -6.48
N THR A 582 -6.00 -54.30 -5.68
CA THR A 582 -5.40 -52.95 -5.58
C THR A 582 -3.87 -53.02 -5.59
N GLN A 583 -3.22 -51.94 -6.02
CA GLN A 583 -1.76 -51.76 -5.92
C GLN A 583 -1.47 -50.58 -5.00
N THR A 584 -0.45 -50.67 -4.16
CA THR A 584 -0.08 -49.59 -3.23
C THR A 584 1.34 -49.13 -3.50
N PHE A 585 1.52 -47.88 -3.90
CA PHE A 585 2.82 -47.24 -3.91
C PHE A 585 3.27 -46.97 -2.47
N TYR A 586 4.56 -47.19 -2.20
CA TYR A 586 5.20 -46.94 -0.93
C TYR A 586 6.61 -46.39 -1.12
N ALA A 587 7.02 -45.44 -0.30
CA ALA A 587 8.37 -44.89 -0.26
C ALA A 587 8.81 -44.52 1.16
N GLU A 588 10.13 -44.50 1.39
CA GLU A 588 10.74 -44.08 2.65
C GLU A 588 11.72 -42.93 2.41
N PHE A 589 11.62 -41.92 3.27
CA PHE A 589 12.49 -40.75 3.26
C PHE A 589 13.27 -40.64 4.56
N GLU A 590 14.59 -40.55 4.45
CA GLU A 590 15.47 -40.13 5.54
C GLU A 590 15.55 -38.60 5.56
N GLY A 591 15.06 -38.00 6.63
CA GLY A 591 15.16 -36.58 6.92
C GLY A 591 16.33 -36.28 7.85
N ILE A 592 17.21 -35.36 7.49
CA ILE A 592 18.31 -34.89 8.35
C ILE A 592 18.05 -33.44 8.75
N ASN A 593 17.98 -33.16 10.05
CA ASN A 593 17.86 -31.78 10.53
C ASN A 593 19.19 -31.03 10.32
N LYS A 594 19.13 -29.91 9.60
CA LYS A 594 20.29 -29.03 9.32
C LYS A 594 20.23 -27.73 10.13
N GLU A 595 19.28 -27.58 11.05
CA GLU A 595 19.27 -26.48 12.02
C GLU A 595 20.32 -26.68 13.11
N ALA A 596 20.81 -25.57 13.66
CA ALA A 596 21.77 -25.58 14.78
C ALA A 596 21.16 -26.08 16.11
N ARG A 597 19.84 -26.31 16.16
CA ARG A 597 19.09 -26.75 17.33
C ARG A 597 18.08 -27.81 16.94
N ALA A 598 17.56 -28.54 17.93
CA ALA A 598 16.50 -29.49 17.68
C ALA A 598 15.27 -28.82 17.07
N ALA A 599 14.73 -29.36 15.97
CA ALA A 599 13.63 -28.77 15.21
C ALA A 599 12.69 -29.86 14.67
N VAL A 600 11.43 -29.49 14.43
CA VAL A 600 10.49 -30.35 13.68
C VAL A 600 10.75 -30.14 12.20
N LEU A 601 10.93 -31.23 11.44
CA LEU A 601 11.14 -31.15 9.99
C LEU A 601 9.85 -30.66 9.30
N ALA A 602 10.00 -29.99 8.16
CA ALA A 602 8.83 -29.55 7.39
C ALA A 602 8.01 -30.76 6.93
N GLN A 603 6.68 -30.66 7.00
CA GLN A 603 5.80 -31.70 6.47
C GLN A 603 5.92 -31.72 4.94
N LEU A 604 6.08 -32.92 4.38
CA LEU A 604 6.07 -33.13 2.95
C LEU A 604 4.66 -33.48 2.47
N GLY A 605 4.38 -33.11 1.23
CA GLY A 605 3.25 -33.62 0.47
C GLY A 605 3.70 -33.95 -0.95
N GLY A 606 2.82 -34.59 -1.73
CA GLY A 606 3.17 -34.97 -3.09
C GLY A 606 2.07 -35.69 -3.84
N TYR A 607 2.41 -36.04 -5.08
CA TYR A 607 1.56 -36.84 -5.96
C TYR A 607 2.43 -37.66 -6.92
N LEU A 608 1.85 -38.73 -7.44
CA LEU A 608 2.39 -39.53 -8.54
C LEU A 608 1.76 -39.07 -9.85
N ILE A 609 2.53 -39.10 -10.94
CA ILE A 609 2.03 -38.91 -12.30
C ILE A 609 2.64 -39.95 -13.22
N ASP A 610 1.80 -40.75 -13.87
CA ASP A 610 2.26 -41.75 -14.85
C ASP A 610 2.53 -41.13 -16.23
N LYS A 611 3.10 -41.92 -17.15
CA LYS A 611 3.36 -41.46 -18.53
C LYS A 611 2.10 -41.05 -19.32
N ASN A 612 0.91 -41.45 -18.88
CA ASN A 612 -0.36 -41.10 -19.50
C ASN A 612 -0.98 -39.83 -18.87
N GLY A 613 -0.33 -39.24 -17.85
CA GLY A 613 -0.78 -38.05 -17.14
C GLY A 613 -1.77 -38.35 -16.01
N LEU A 614 -1.98 -39.61 -15.62
CA LEU A 614 -2.85 -39.95 -14.51
C LEU A 614 -2.19 -39.55 -13.18
N VAL A 615 -2.86 -38.68 -12.44
CA VAL A 615 -2.36 -38.14 -11.16
C VAL A 615 -2.97 -38.90 -9.99
N VAL A 616 -2.14 -39.29 -9.01
CA VAL A 616 -2.58 -39.93 -7.76
C VAL A 616 -1.94 -39.20 -6.56
N PRO A 617 -2.72 -38.67 -5.61
CA PRO A 617 -2.16 -37.99 -4.43
C PRO A 617 -1.39 -38.97 -3.52
N VAL A 618 -0.30 -38.49 -2.92
CA VAL A 618 0.54 -39.26 -2.00
C VAL A 618 0.36 -38.74 -0.57
N GLN A 619 0.16 -39.67 0.35
CA GLN A 619 0.12 -39.40 1.78
C GLN A 619 1.51 -39.54 2.39
N PHE A 620 1.82 -38.72 3.39
CA PHE A 620 3.07 -38.79 4.15
C PHE A 620 2.76 -39.04 5.63
N ALA A 621 3.59 -39.85 6.29
CA ALA A 621 3.49 -40.07 7.72
C ALA A 621 3.92 -38.79 8.46
N GLU A 622 3.12 -38.40 9.45
CA GLU A 622 3.32 -37.14 10.15
C GLU A 622 4.50 -37.25 11.14
N LEU A 623 5.52 -36.40 10.97
CA LEU A 623 6.67 -36.33 11.86
C LEU A 623 6.49 -35.16 12.85
N LYS A 624 6.10 -35.47 14.10
CA LYS A 624 5.85 -34.46 15.15
C LYS A 624 7.05 -34.23 16.06
N ASP A 625 7.95 -35.19 16.12
CA ASP A 625 9.11 -35.17 17.00
C ASP A 625 10.10 -34.06 16.62
N ARG A 626 10.76 -33.51 17.64
CA ARG A 626 11.87 -32.58 17.43
C ARG A 626 13.14 -33.40 17.24
N ILE A 627 13.75 -33.28 16.07
CA ILE A 627 14.98 -33.97 15.71
C ILE A 627 16.16 -33.10 16.08
N SER A 628 17.18 -33.64 16.73
CA SER A 628 18.39 -32.92 17.15
C SER A 628 19.17 -32.35 15.96
N SER A 629 20.11 -31.42 16.20
CA SER A 629 20.96 -30.87 15.13
C SER A 629 21.81 -31.98 14.49
N GLY A 630 21.63 -32.23 13.19
CA GLY A 630 22.28 -33.36 12.49
C GLY A 630 21.61 -34.73 12.75
N GLY A 631 20.59 -34.77 13.61
CA GLY A 631 19.79 -35.97 13.87
C GLY A 631 19.00 -36.40 12.64
N LYS A 632 18.66 -37.69 12.59
CA LYS A 632 17.90 -38.30 11.50
C LYS A 632 16.49 -38.69 11.92
N ALA A 633 15.56 -38.59 10.99
CA ALA A 633 14.22 -39.16 11.08
C ALA A 633 13.91 -39.99 9.84
N LEU A 634 13.08 -41.02 10.00
CA LEU A 634 12.55 -41.81 8.89
C LEU A 634 11.06 -41.51 8.75
N THR A 635 10.58 -41.18 7.55
CA THR A 635 9.15 -40.99 7.27
C THR A 635 8.72 -41.77 6.03
N SER A 636 7.56 -42.43 6.12
CA SER A 636 6.96 -43.17 5.01
C SER A 636 5.99 -42.32 4.19
N ALA A 637 5.90 -42.60 2.89
CA ALA A 637 4.93 -42.03 1.96
C ALA A 637 4.20 -43.12 1.18
N TRP A 638 2.90 -42.97 0.91
CA TRP A 638 2.12 -44.01 0.22
C TRP A 638 0.95 -43.47 -0.60
N ALA A 639 0.50 -44.27 -1.58
CA ALA A 639 -0.70 -43.99 -2.36
C ALA A 639 -1.37 -45.28 -2.85
N GLN A 640 -2.71 -45.30 -2.89
CA GLN A 640 -3.47 -46.38 -3.54
C GLN A 640 -3.52 -46.11 -5.06
N LEU A 641 -2.98 -47.03 -5.84
CA LEU A 641 -2.90 -46.91 -7.30
C LEU A 641 -4.14 -47.55 -7.95
N PRO A 642 -4.87 -46.82 -8.81
CA PRO A 642 -5.94 -47.42 -9.59
C PRO A 642 -5.36 -48.39 -10.63
N ARG A 643 -6.18 -49.34 -11.11
CA ARG A 643 -5.75 -50.30 -12.15
C ARG A 643 -5.26 -49.66 -13.44
N ALA A 644 -5.69 -48.43 -13.73
CA ALA A 644 -5.30 -47.68 -14.92
C ALA A 644 -3.93 -47.00 -14.79
N PHE A 645 -3.35 -46.95 -13.59
CA PHE A 645 -2.06 -46.31 -13.36
C PHE A 645 -0.93 -47.16 -13.94
N ASP A 646 -0.10 -46.55 -14.79
CA ASP A 646 1.06 -47.22 -15.35
C ASP A 646 2.26 -47.15 -14.39
N SER A 647 2.57 -48.29 -13.76
CA SER A 647 3.69 -48.40 -12.82
C SER A 647 5.05 -48.69 -13.48
N THR A 648 5.15 -48.64 -14.82
CA THR A 648 6.42 -48.90 -15.53
C THR A 648 7.28 -47.65 -15.70
N ASP A 649 6.65 -46.48 -15.79
CA ASP A 649 7.30 -45.17 -15.90
C ASP A 649 6.39 -44.08 -15.31
N PHE A 650 6.80 -43.53 -14.17
CA PHE A 650 6.03 -42.54 -13.43
C PHE A 650 6.93 -41.63 -12.60
N LYS A 651 6.44 -40.45 -12.23
CA LYS A 651 7.18 -39.51 -11.39
C LYS A 651 6.53 -39.39 -10.03
N LEU A 652 7.33 -39.32 -8.98
CA LEU A 652 6.91 -38.85 -7.66
C LEU A 652 7.29 -37.38 -7.52
N VAL A 653 6.30 -36.50 -7.50
CA VAL A 653 6.50 -35.08 -7.21
C VAL A 653 6.28 -34.85 -5.73
N ILE A 654 7.29 -34.31 -5.05
CA ILE A 654 7.21 -33.92 -3.64
C ILE A 654 7.45 -32.42 -3.46
N GLY A 655 6.94 -31.87 -2.37
CA GLY A 655 7.23 -30.49 -1.95
C GLY A 655 6.89 -30.29 -0.48
N GLN A 656 7.20 -29.10 0.04
CA GLN A 656 6.76 -28.70 1.37
C GLN A 656 5.24 -28.46 1.36
N ALA A 657 4.52 -29.12 2.27
CA ALA A 657 3.07 -28.97 2.42
C ALA A 657 2.75 -27.72 3.26
N ILE A 658 1.87 -26.85 2.73
CA ILE A 658 1.49 -25.59 3.36
C ILE A 658 -0.04 -25.47 3.41
N GLY A 659 -0.58 -25.08 4.57
CA GLY A 659 -1.98 -24.64 4.69
C GLY A 659 -3.01 -25.75 4.49
N GLY A 660 -3.06 -26.74 5.39
CA GLY A 660 -4.02 -27.85 5.41
C GLY A 660 -3.38 -29.14 5.94
N SER A 661 -4.20 -30.10 6.39
CA SER A 661 -3.71 -31.46 6.69
C SER A 661 -3.46 -32.21 5.37
N PRO A 662 -2.47 -33.12 5.28
CA PRO A 662 -2.20 -33.88 4.06
C PRO A 662 -3.48 -34.52 3.48
N ALA A 663 -3.58 -34.57 2.15
CA ALA A 663 -4.77 -35.10 1.47
C ALA A 663 -5.10 -36.52 1.96
N THR A 664 -6.39 -36.77 2.24
CA THR A 664 -6.92 -38.10 2.53
C THR A 664 -7.48 -38.69 1.23
N PRO A 665 -7.12 -39.93 0.84
CA PRO A 665 -7.64 -40.57 -0.35
C PRO A 665 -9.15 -40.82 -0.20
N PRO A 666 -9.90 -40.85 -1.31
CA PRO A 666 -11.30 -41.23 -1.28
C PRO A 666 -11.47 -42.66 -0.74
N ALA A 667 -12.46 -42.85 0.12
CA ALA A 667 -12.84 -44.17 0.61
C ALA A 667 -13.22 -45.09 -0.57
N ASN A 668 -12.81 -46.34 -0.48
CA ASN A 668 -13.02 -47.37 -1.50
C ASN A 668 -14.52 -47.50 -1.85
N PRO A 669 -14.94 -47.48 -3.14
CA PRO A 669 -16.31 -47.80 -3.51
C PRO A 669 -16.50 -49.32 -3.46
N GLY A 670 -16.81 -49.84 -2.27
CA GLY A 670 -16.97 -51.29 -2.12
C GLY A 670 -17.36 -51.74 -0.73
N ASN A 671 -18.60 -51.47 -0.31
CA ASN A 671 -19.46 -52.51 0.25
C ASN A 671 -20.93 -52.05 0.22
N GLY A 672 -21.72 -52.62 -0.69
CA GLY A 672 -23.17 -52.47 -0.68
C GLY A 672 -23.76 -53.34 0.43
N GLY A 673 -23.72 -52.85 1.67
CA GLY A 673 -24.49 -53.40 2.78
C GLY A 673 -25.79 -52.60 2.91
N LYS A 674 -26.93 -53.20 2.57
CA LYS A 674 -28.24 -52.68 2.94
C LYS A 674 -28.38 -52.79 4.46
N GLU A 675 -28.47 -51.66 5.15
CA GLU A 675 -29.07 -51.62 6.49
C GLU A 675 -30.41 -50.87 6.40
N GLU A 676 -31.49 -51.62 6.58
CA GLU A 676 -32.80 -51.10 6.96
C GLU A 676 -32.79 -50.85 8.47
N GLY A 677 -33.18 -49.65 8.89
CA GLY A 677 -33.37 -49.35 10.31
C GLY A 677 -33.74 -47.89 10.57
N ASN A 678 -35.02 -47.64 10.86
CA ASN A 678 -35.58 -46.35 11.27
C ASN A 678 -34.89 -45.77 12.52
N GLY A 679 -34.60 -44.47 12.52
CA GLY A 679 -34.23 -43.72 13.72
C GLY A 679 -33.89 -42.25 13.42
N GLU A 680 -34.60 -41.34 14.07
CA GLU A 680 -34.58 -39.89 13.87
C GLU A 680 -33.22 -39.23 14.18
N GLY A 681 -32.85 -38.24 13.35
CA GLY A 681 -32.29 -36.96 13.80
C GLY A 681 -30.99 -36.95 14.61
N GLY A 682 -29.92 -37.55 14.09
CA GLY A 682 -28.55 -37.33 14.59
C GLY A 682 -27.63 -36.87 13.46
N THR A 683 -27.13 -35.63 13.51
CA THR A 683 -26.12 -35.12 12.57
C THR A 683 -24.84 -35.94 12.68
N VAL A 684 -24.56 -36.74 11.65
CA VAL A 684 -23.26 -37.39 11.45
C VAL A 684 -22.20 -36.29 11.36
N PRO A 685 -21.11 -36.32 12.17
CA PRO A 685 -19.99 -35.41 11.96
C PRO A 685 -19.37 -35.75 10.60
N GLY A 686 -19.56 -34.86 9.63
CA GLY A 686 -18.93 -34.96 8.33
C GLY A 686 -17.41 -35.10 8.50
N GLY A 687 -16.86 -36.19 7.95
CA GLY A 687 -15.42 -36.39 7.84
C GLY A 687 -14.82 -35.15 7.21
N ASN A 688 -13.91 -34.51 7.95
CA ASN A 688 -13.26 -33.27 7.59
C ASN A 688 -12.43 -33.49 6.31
N THR A 689 -13.01 -33.23 5.14
CA THR A 689 -12.27 -33.11 3.87
C THR A 689 -11.49 -31.81 3.93
N GLY A 690 -10.35 -31.84 4.64
CA GLY A 690 -9.45 -30.70 4.71
C GLY A 690 -9.02 -30.30 3.29
N SER A 691 -8.97 -28.99 3.03
CA SER A 691 -8.41 -28.46 1.79
C SER A 691 -7.04 -29.11 1.51
N PRO A 692 -6.78 -29.55 0.27
CA PRO A 692 -5.51 -30.18 -0.07
C PRO A 692 -4.36 -29.22 0.23
N ALA A 693 -3.33 -29.72 0.92
CA ALA A 693 -2.16 -28.91 1.24
C ALA A 693 -1.50 -28.36 -0.03
N VAL A 694 -1.17 -27.06 -0.03
CA VAL A 694 -0.44 -26.41 -1.11
C VAL A 694 1.01 -26.92 -1.11
N LEU A 695 1.49 -27.42 -2.24
CA LEU A 695 2.87 -27.86 -2.39
C LEU A 695 3.77 -26.71 -2.83
N ALA A 696 4.75 -26.38 -2.00
CA ALA A 696 5.78 -25.39 -2.32
C ALA A 696 7.13 -26.05 -2.64
N LYS A 697 7.90 -25.37 -3.50
CA LYS A 697 9.21 -25.83 -4.00
C LYS A 697 9.15 -27.30 -4.46
N PRO A 698 8.30 -27.62 -5.45
CA PRO A 698 8.13 -28.99 -5.91
C PRO A 698 9.42 -29.51 -6.57
N ALA A 699 9.70 -30.80 -6.42
CA ALA A 699 10.73 -31.52 -7.15
C ALA A 699 10.20 -32.91 -7.55
N ALA A 700 10.59 -33.38 -8.73
CA ALA A 700 10.13 -34.66 -9.28
C ALA A 700 11.26 -35.71 -9.23
N TYR A 701 10.99 -36.86 -8.62
CA TYR A 701 11.80 -38.07 -8.76
C TYR A 701 11.28 -38.89 -9.94
N ALA A 702 12.16 -39.27 -10.86
CA ALA A 702 11.82 -40.15 -11.97
C ALA A 702 11.89 -41.61 -11.52
N LEU A 703 10.73 -42.25 -11.37
CA LEU A 703 10.57 -43.62 -10.94
C LEU A 703 10.22 -44.52 -12.14
N GLY A 704 10.54 -45.80 -12.05
CA GLY A 704 10.22 -46.78 -13.08
C GLY A 704 9.66 -48.05 -12.49
N ALA A 705 9.43 -49.05 -13.34
CA ALA A 705 9.06 -50.41 -12.94
C ALA A 705 9.93 -50.81 -11.74
N SER A 706 9.28 -51.02 -10.60
CA SER A 706 9.94 -51.16 -9.30
C SER A 706 11.14 -52.10 -9.43
N THR A 707 12.31 -51.67 -8.99
CA THR A 707 13.35 -52.64 -8.60
C THR A 707 12.75 -53.40 -7.43
N SER A 708 12.06 -54.50 -7.73
CA SER A 708 11.52 -55.39 -6.71
C SER A 708 12.67 -55.69 -5.78
N GLU A 709 12.53 -55.35 -4.49
CA GLU A 709 13.54 -55.71 -3.52
C GLU A 709 13.78 -57.20 -3.66
N LYS A 710 15.05 -57.58 -3.83
CA LYS A 710 15.41 -58.98 -3.99
C LYS A 710 14.95 -59.70 -2.73
N THR A 711 13.93 -60.55 -2.85
CA THR A 711 13.44 -61.36 -1.74
C THR A 711 14.62 -62.12 -1.13
N SER A 712 14.85 -61.91 0.17
CA SER A 712 15.92 -62.57 0.88
C SER A 712 15.66 -64.08 0.96
N GLN A 713 16.68 -64.88 0.70
CA GLN A 713 16.65 -66.34 0.94
C GLN A 713 17.00 -66.68 2.39
N GLU A 714 17.45 -65.68 3.17
CA GLU A 714 17.76 -65.79 4.58
C GLU A 714 16.69 -65.05 5.42
N LEU A 715 16.51 -65.49 6.66
CA LEU A 715 15.60 -64.85 7.61
C LEU A 715 16.37 -64.00 8.63
N LYS A 716 17.49 -63.39 8.24
CA LYS A 716 18.35 -62.57 9.11
C LYS A 716 18.36 -61.13 8.63
N GLU A 717 18.36 -60.20 9.58
CA GLU A 717 18.48 -58.75 9.36
C GLU A 717 17.50 -58.18 8.32
N LEU A 718 16.26 -58.71 8.31
CA LEU A 718 15.19 -58.27 7.43
C LEU A 718 14.75 -56.87 7.83
N LYS A 719 14.98 -55.90 6.95
CA LYS A 719 14.58 -54.49 7.17
C LYS A 719 13.08 -54.33 6.96
N VAL A 720 12.40 -53.75 7.95
CA VAL A 720 10.97 -53.43 7.91
C VAL A 720 10.74 -52.09 8.59
N GLY A 721 10.51 -51.05 7.79
CA GLY A 721 10.53 -49.67 8.24
C GLY A 721 11.81 -49.35 9.02
N GLY A 722 11.68 -48.72 10.18
CA GLY A 722 12.81 -48.44 11.07
C GLY A 722 13.24 -49.59 12.00
N PHE A 723 13.00 -50.85 11.61
CA PHE A 723 13.34 -52.04 12.40
C PHE A 723 14.06 -53.12 11.57
N MET A 724 14.81 -53.98 12.26
CA MET A 724 15.44 -55.17 11.69
C MET A 724 14.94 -56.43 12.41
N LEU A 725 14.37 -57.37 11.66
CA LEU A 725 13.86 -58.64 12.13
C LEU A 725 14.80 -59.79 11.74
N SER A 726 15.13 -60.66 12.67
CA SER A 726 15.76 -61.95 12.39
C SER A 726 14.93 -63.08 13.00
N LEU A 727 14.76 -64.17 12.27
CA LEU A 727 14.12 -65.41 12.74
C LEU A 727 15.16 -66.53 12.75
N THR A 728 15.25 -67.24 13.87
CA THR A 728 16.16 -68.37 14.08
C THR A 728 15.43 -69.53 14.77
N LYS A 729 16.04 -70.72 14.76
CA LYS A 729 15.48 -71.94 15.38
C LYS A 729 14.01 -72.18 15.01
N THR A 730 13.68 -72.00 13.73
CA THR A 730 12.32 -72.16 13.22
C THR A 730 11.99 -73.63 13.02
N SER A 731 10.85 -74.07 13.54
CA SER A 731 10.38 -75.46 13.43
C SER A 731 8.87 -75.52 13.30
N ALA A 732 8.38 -76.46 12.51
CA ALA A 732 6.97 -76.70 12.27
C ALA A 732 6.60 -78.14 12.64
N PHE A 733 5.58 -78.29 13.49
CA PHE A 733 5.05 -79.56 13.98
C PHE A 733 3.53 -79.55 13.91
N PHE A 734 2.91 -80.73 13.92
CA PHE A 734 1.49 -80.79 14.25
C PHE A 734 1.27 -80.32 15.69
N ASP A 735 0.22 -79.52 15.89
CA ASP A 735 -0.30 -79.26 17.23
C ASP A 735 -1.17 -80.45 17.61
N VAL A 736 -0.77 -81.19 18.64
CA VAL A 736 -1.36 -82.48 18.99
C VAL A 736 -1.92 -82.39 20.40
N LYS A 737 -3.23 -82.61 20.58
CA LYS A 737 -3.90 -82.55 21.89
C LYS A 737 -3.93 -83.89 22.64
N ASP A 738 -3.90 -85.01 21.91
CA ASP A 738 -3.87 -86.40 22.39
C ASP A 738 -2.94 -87.26 21.50
N MET A 739 -2.55 -88.48 21.89
CA MET A 739 -1.50 -89.28 21.23
C MET A 739 -1.57 -89.44 19.68
N TYR A 740 -2.73 -89.23 19.03
CA TYR A 740 -2.89 -89.40 17.57
C TYR A 740 -3.67 -88.31 16.85
N ALA A 741 -4.26 -87.33 17.56
CA ALA A 741 -5.15 -86.33 16.97
C ALA A 741 -4.45 -84.98 16.82
N ALA A 742 -4.12 -84.60 15.58
CA ALA A 742 -3.64 -83.26 15.27
C ALA A 742 -4.81 -82.26 15.29
N SER A 743 -4.73 -81.24 16.14
CA SER A 743 -5.67 -80.13 16.19
C SER A 743 -5.28 -78.96 15.26
N GLY A 744 -4.10 -79.02 14.63
CA GLY A 744 -3.63 -77.97 13.75
C GLY A 744 -2.12 -77.99 13.50
N LEU A 745 -1.57 -76.82 13.15
CA LEU A 745 -0.15 -76.58 12.96
C LEU A 745 0.41 -75.73 14.11
N LYS A 746 1.56 -76.14 14.64
CA LYS A 746 2.37 -75.37 15.57
C LYS A 746 3.68 -74.96 14.89
N LEU A 747 3.88 -73.65 14.70
CA LEU A 747 5.12 -73.06 14.21
C LEU A 747 5.81 -72.32 15.35
N GLU A 748 7.03 -72.75 15.68
CA GLU A 748 7.85 -72.18 16.76
C GLU A 748 9.12 -71.59 16.16
N THR A 749 9.49 -70.38 16.58
CA THR A 749 10.72 -69.69 16.16
C THR A 749 11.24 -68.82 17.30
N GLU A 750 12.52 -68.52 17.32
CA GLU A 750 13.07 -67.40 18.07
C GLU A 750 13.17 -66.20 17.13
N TYR A 751 12.82 -65.00 17.61
CA TYR A 751 12.98 -63.77 16.85
C TYR A 751 13.85 -62.75 17.60
N SER A 752 14.67 -62.01 16.85
CA SER A 752 15.31 -60.78 17.31
C SER A 752 14.72 -59.61 16.54
N LEU A 753 14.22 -58.61 17.25
CA LEU A 753 13.71 -57.37 16.67
C LEU A 753 14.51 -56.20 17.23
N LYS A 754 15.20 -55.46 16.36
CA LYS A 754 16.01 -54.30 16.73
C LYS A 754 15.46 -53.04 16.09
N ARG A 755 15.28 -51.98 16.89
CA ARG A 755 14.99 -50.64 16.36
C ARG A 755 16.26 -50.09 15.73
N ASP A 756 16.14 -49.42 14.59
CA ASP A 756 17.27 -48.73 13.99
C ASP A 756 17.59 -47.45 14.80
N GLU A 757 18.69 -47.50 15.54
CA GLU A 757 19.11 -46.44 16.46
C GLU A 757 19.66 -45.21 15.72
N GLN A 758 19.91 -45.28 14.41
CA GLN A 758 20.33 -44.11 13.65
C GLN A 758 19.22 -43.05 13.54
N TYR A 759 17.97 -43.44 13.74
CA TYR A 759 16.80 -42.56 13.65
C TYR A 759 16.30 -42.18 15.04
N GLU A 760 16.23 -40.87 15.32
CA GLU A 760 15.62 -40.34 16.54
C GLU A 760 14.11 -40.50 16.52
N ALA A 761 13.51 -40.42 15.33
CA ALA A 761 12.08 -40.60 15.11
C ALA A 761 11.80 -41.45 13.86
N ILE A 762 10.75 -42.27 13.92
CA ILE A 762 10.29 -43.12 12.83
C ILE A 762 8.78 -42.89 12.70
N ALA A 763 8.35 -42.36 11.57
CA ALA A 763 6.95 -42.07 11.25
C ALA A 763 6.47 -43.01 10.13
N GLY A 764 5.45 -43.81 10.44
CA GLY A 764 4.93 -44.86 9.57
C GLY A 764 4.86 -46.19 10.33
N THR A 765 3.71 -46.86 10.30
CA THR A 765 3.49 -48.13 11.02
C THR A 765 3.50 -49.30 10.07
N HIS A 766 4.37 -50.27 10.35
CA HIS A 766 4.49 -51.53 9.61
C HIS A 766 4.03 -52.70 10.46
N LYS A 767 3.59 -53.75 9.78
CA LYS A 767 3.29 -55.05 10.37
C LYS A 767 4.14 -56.13 9.69
N ILE A 768 4.33 -57.25 10.36
CA ILE A 768 4.97 -58.44 9.79
C ILE A 768 3.90 -59.50 9.58
N LYS A 769 3.82 -60.08 8.40
CA LYS A 769 3.06 -61.32 8.18
C LYS A 769 4.03 -62.47 7.96
N ILE A 770 3.93 -63.49 8.81
CA ILE A 770 4.66 -64.75 8.66
C ILE A 770 3.69 -65.76 8.08
N GLU A 771 4.07 -66.38 6.97
CA GLU A 771 3.26 -67.34 6.24
C GLU A 771 4.03 -68.65 6.06
N PHE A 772 3.38 -69.73 6.45
CA PHE A 772 3.79 -71.09 6.23
C PHE A 772 3.13 -71.60 4.95
N VAL A 773 3.90 -72.21 4.04
CA VAL A 773 3.39 -72.87 2.83
C VAL A 773 3.96 -74.27 2.72
N ASN A 774 3.13 -75.30 2.84
CA ASN A 774 3.59 -76.69 2.64
C ASN A 774 4.10 -76.88 1.20
N GLN A 775 5.18 -77.65 0.98
CA GLN A 775 5.74 -77.86 -0.36
C GLN A 775 5.25 -79.16 -1.02
N ASP A 776 4.05 -79.63 -0.68
CA ASP A 776 3.37 -80.70 -1.41
C ASP A 776 2.49 -80.13 -2.54
N THR A 777 1.77 -81.01 -3.26
CA THR A 777 0.90 -80.55 -4.37
C THR A 777 -0.27 -79.68 -3.93
N ASN A 778 -0.66 -79.73 -2.65
CA ASN A 778 -1.81 -79.00 -2.12
C ASN A 778 -1.43 -77.59 -1.66
N GLN A 779 -0.15 -77.34 -1.37
CA GLN A 779 0.38 -76.04 -0.93
C GLN A 779 -0.47 -75.39 0.17
N LEU A 780 -0.82 -76.17 1.19
CA LEU A 780 -1.57 -75.68 2.35
C LEU A 780 -0.84 -74.47 2.97
N THR A 781 -1.58 -73.38 3.12
CA THR A 781 -1.05 -72.08 3.58
C THR A 781 -1.69 -71.63 4.88
N TYR A 782 -0.85 -71.19 5.83
CA TYR A 782 -1.28 -70.52 7.05
C TYR A 782 -0.49 -69.24 7.24
N SER A 783 -1.12 -68.17 7.70
CA SER A 783 -0.43 -66.91 7.95
C SER A 783 -0.89 -66.26 9.24
N LYS A 784 0.02 -65.57 9.92
CA LYS A 784 -0.28 -64.71 11.07
C LYS A 784 0.40 -63.36 10.90
N THR A 785 -0.34 -62.29 11.23
CA THR A 785 0.16 -60.92 11.18
C THR A 785 0.48 -60.44 12.59
N PHE A 786 1.51 -59.61 12.70
CA PHE A 786 2.00 -59.05 13.94
C PHE A 786 2.24 -57.54 13.83
N ASP A 787 1.86 -56.81 14.86
CA ASP A 787 2.27 -55.42 15.06
C ASP A 787 3.72 -55.36 15.54
N ILE A 788 4.45 -54.30 15.18
CA ILE A 788 5.88 -54.14 15.50
C ILE A 788 6.06 -53.14 16.64
N ALA A 789 6.80 -53.54 17.67
CA ALA A 789 7.19 -52.78 18.86
C ALA A 789 6.05 -52.34 19.80
N SER A 790 4.92 -51.89 19.27
CA SER A 790 3.73 -51.46 20.00
C SER A 790 2.46 -51.88 19.26
N ALA A 791 1.36 -52.05 20.00
CA ALA A 791 0.06 -52.35 19.41
C ALA A 791 -0.41 -51.16 18.57
N VAL A 792 -0.89 -51.43 17.35
CA VAL A 792 -1.53 -50.41 16.50
C VAL A 792 -2.97 -50.23 16.96
N GLN A 793 -3.42 -48.98 17.08
CA GLN A 793 -4.77 -48.68 17.55
C GLN A 793 -5.84 -49.35 16.65
N GLY A 794 -6.73 -50.14 17.26
CA GLY A 794 -7.77 -50.90 16.54
C GLY A 794 -7.32 -52.24 15.95
N SER A 795 -6.05 -52.59 16.08
CA SER A 795 -5.49 -53.91 15.72
C SER A 795 -5.79 -54.94 16.79
N GLN A 796 -6.11 -56.18 16.39
CA GLN A 796 -6.13 -57.36 17.28
C GLN A 796 -4.90 -58.27 17.09
N ASP A 797 -3.94 -57.85 16.27
CA ASP A 797 -2.73 -58.61 16.00
C ASP A 797 -1.82 -58.64 17.24
N GLU A 798 -1.06 -59.73 17.39
CA GLU A 798 -0.05 -59.84 18.45
C GLU A 798 1.13 -58.90 18.18
N VAL A 799 1.80 -58.43 19.23
CA VAL A 799 2.91 -57.47 19.13
C VAL A 799 4.25 -58.17 19.26
N LEU A 800 5.12 -58.02 18.26
CA LEU A 800 6.55 -58.35 18.37
C LEU A 800 7.27 -57.24 19.14
N LYS A 801 7.72 -57.53 20.35
CA LYS A 801 8.50 -56.60 21.19
C LYS A 801 9.95 -56.56 20.76
N VAL A 802 10.60 -55.40 20.90
CA VAL A 802 12.04 -55.21 20.69
C VAL A 802 12.81 -56.07 21.70
N GLY A 803 13.85 -56.76 21.23
CA GLY A 803 14.70 -57.63 22.03
C GLY A 803 15.35 -58.74 21.21
N ASP A 804 16.16 -59.58 21.86
CA ASP A 804 16.93 -60.63 21.21
C ASP A 804 16.45 -62.04 21.59
N SER A 805 16.39 -62.94 20.60
CA SER A 805 16.05 -64.37 20.76
C SER A 805 14.77 -64.62 21.58
N ILE A 806 13.74 -63.82 21.35
CA ILE A 806 12.44 -63.96 22.01
C ILE A 806 11.70 -65.15 21.38
N PRO A 807 11.22 -66.12 22.18
CA PRO A 807 10.44 -67.24 21.64
C PRO A 807 9.07 -66.77 21.15
N LEU A 808 8.72 -67.16 19.93
CA LEU A 808 7.43 -66.91 19.30
C LEU A 808 6.79 -68.23 18.89
N LYS A 809 5.56 -68.44 19.35
CA LYS A 809 4.75 -69.62 19.04
C LYS A 809 3.49 -69.19 18.29
N MET A 810 3.31 -69.76 17.11
CA MET A 810 2.13 -69.57 16.26
C MET A 810 1.35 -70.87 16.20
N LEU A 811 0.07 -70.81 16.59
CA LEU A 811 -0.86 -71.93 16.54
C LEU A 811 -1.92 -71.64 15.49
N TYR A 812 -2.09 -72.57 14.56
CA TYR A 812 -3.12 -72.53 13.53
C TYR A 812 -4.06 -73.70 13.75
N ASN A 813 -5.27 -73.43 14.27
CA ASN A 813 -6.26 -74.45 14.55
C ASN A 813 -6.87 -74.95 13.24
N ASP A 814 -6.63 -76.22 12.90
CA ASP A 814 -7.26 -76.93 11.79
C ASP A 814 -7.28 -78.43 12.10
N PRO A 815 -8.37 -78.95 12.68
CA PRO A 815 -8.50 -80.37 13.02
C PRO A 815 -8.38 -81.32 11.83
N GLU A 816 -8.53 -80.82 10.60
CA GLU A 816 -8.46 -81.61 9.37
C GLU A 816 -7.09 -81.53 8.70
N ILE A 817 -6.09 -80.88 9.33
CA ILE A 817 -4.79 -80.60 8.71
C ILE A 817 -4.12 -81.84 8.09
N GLN A 818 -4.18 -82.99 8.77
CA GLN A 818 -3.59 -84.25 8.29
C GLN A 818 -4.21 -84.74 6.98
N SER A 819 -5.48 -84.42 6.73
CA SER A 819 -6.16 -84.75 5.47
C SER A 819 -5.85 -83.74 4.35
N LYS A 820 -5.48 -82.51 4.72
CA LYS A 820 -5.15 -81.42 3.79
C LYS A 820 -3.68 -81.46 3.33
N THR A 821 -2.81 -82.10 4.11
CA THR A 821 -1.40 -82.33 3.77
C THR A 821 -1.17 -83.74 3.21
N ARG A 822 -0.58 -83.87 2.01
CA ARG A 822 -0.22 -85.16 1.40
C ARG A 822 1.15 -85.65 1.84
N THR A 823 2.12 -84.73 1.96
CA THR A 823 3.48 -85.04 2.43
C THR A 823 4.00 -83.92 3.30
N ASN A 824 4.70 -84.27 4.38
CA ASN A 824 5.26 -83.33 5.35
C ASN A 824 6.80 -83.36 5.32
N GLY A 825 7.37 -83.17 4.13
CA GLY A 825 8.84 -83.18 3.95
C GLY A 825 9.44 -81.80 4.15
N LYS A 826 8.96 -80.82 3.38
CA LYS A 826 9.45 -79.44 3.40
C LYS A 826 8.32 -78.42 3.44
N PHE A 827 8.61 -77.24 3.96
CA PHE A 827 7.74 -76.08 3.90
C PHE A 827 8.54 -74.83 3.52
N LYS A 828 7.87 -73.82 3.00
CA LYS A 828 8.43 -72.47 2.85
C LYS A 828 7.90 -71.58 3.95
N LEU A 829 8.81 -70.82 4.56
CA LEU A 829 8.47 -69.71 5.41
C LEU A 829 8.64 -68.41 4.62
N ASN A 830 7.51 -67.78 4.33
CA ASN A 830 7.45 -66.46 3.72
C ASN A 830 7.29 -65.41 4.80
N VAL A 831 8.09 -64.35 4.74
CA VAL A 831 7.96 -63.19 5.61
C VAL A 831 7.62 -61.99 4.73
N TYR A 832 6.55 -61.30 5.09
CA TYR A 832 6.06 -60.13 4.38
C TYR A 832 6.14 -58.89 5.27
N ASP A 833 6.60 -57.79 4.69
CA ASP A 833 6.36 -56.44 5.20
C ASP A 833 4.94 -56.04 4.78
N VAL A 834 4.11 -55.67 5.75
CA VAL A 834 2.71 -55.31 5.55
C VAL A 834 2.50 -53.86 5.94
N PHE A 835 1.98 -53.08 4.99
CA PHE A 835 1.70 -51.67 5.14
C PHE A 835 0.34 -51.34 4.52
N GLN A 836 -0.56 -50.69 5.28
CA GLN A 836 -1.91 -50.31 4.82
C GLN A 836 -2.66 -51.45 4.10
N ASN A 837 -2.69 -52.65 4.70
CA ASN A 837 -3.30 -53.89 4.18
C ASN A 837 -2.69 -54.43 2.87
N SER A 838 -1.59 -53.86 2.40
CA SER A 838 -0.81 -54.37 1.27
C SER A 838 0.45 -55.06 1.78
N SER A 839 0.92 -56.10 1.09
CA SER A 839 2.07 -56.89 1.53
C SER A 839 3.13 -57.02 0.44
N ILE A 840 4.40 -56.93 0.80
CA ILE A 840 5.53 -57.25 -0.08
C ILE A 840 6.35 -58.38 0.54
N LEU A 841 6.77 -59.35 -0.29
CA LEU A 841 7.56 -60.49 0.16
C LEU A 841 9.02 -60.05 0.38
N ILE A 842 9.43 -59.94 1.64
CA ILE A 842 10.78 -59.51 2.01
C ILE A 842 11.75 -60.69 2.20
N ALA A 843 11.23 -61.87 2.57
CA ALA A 843 12.02 -63.09 2.67
C ALA A 843 11.20 -64.35 2.39
N SER A 844 11.84 -65.36 1.80
CA SER A 844 11.27 -66.68 1.57
C SER A 844 12.36 -67.74 1.72
N LYS A 845 12.21 -68.64 2.70
CA LYS A 845 13.19 -69.71 2.97
C LYS A 845 12.51 -71.07 3.04
N GLU A 846 13.05 -72.04 2.29
CA GLU A 846 12.62 -73.44 2.37
C GLU A 846 13.27 -74.13 3.58
N MET A 847 12.48 -74.91 4.31
CA MET A 847 12.83 -75.54 5.57
C MET A 847 12.26 -76.95 5.65
N ASN A 848 12.85 -77.80 6.50
CA ASN A 848 12.37 -79.16 6.72
C ASN A 848 11.36 -79.19 7.86
N TRP A 849 10.29 -79.97 7.68
CA TRP A 849 9.36 -80.28 8.75
C TRP A 849 10.04 -81.04 9.88
N PHE A 850 9.49 -80.92 11.10
CA PHE A 850 9.90 -81.67 12.29
C PHE A 850 11.37 -81.52 12.73
N LEU A 851 12.10 -80.58 12.11
CA LEU A 851 13.46 -80.22 12.45
C LEU A 851 13.52 -78.76 12.90
N ILE A 852 14.55 -78.43 13.68
CA ILE A 852 14.89 -77.05 14.02
C ILE A 852 15.79 -76.51 12.89
N ASN A 853 15.30 -75.50 12.18
CA ASN A 853 15.97 -74.86 11.06
C ASN A 853 16.59 -73.53 11.53
N ASN A 854 17.82 -73.23 11.11
CA ASN A 854 18.52 -71.97 11.40
C ASN A 854 18.64 -71.11 10.15
#